data_AF-A0A1H9H1H0-F1
#
_entry.id   AF-A0A1H9H1H0-F1
#
_cell.length_a   1.000
_cell.length_b   1.000
_cell.length_c   1.000
_cell.angle_alpha   90.00
_cell.angle_beta   90.00
_cell.angle_gamma   90.00
#
_symmetry.space_group_name_H-M   'P 1'
#
loop_
_entity.id
_entity.type
_entity.pdbx_description
1 polymer ?
#
loop_
_entity_poly.entity_id
_entity_poly.type
_entity_poly.pdbx_seq_one_letter_code
_entity_poly.pdbx_strand_id
1 'polypeptide(L)'
;MSQDSDADEADGNERTGGSRSALGRREYLKFGGASVGASMFAIETGITRAAANSHETVRVDEEDAIDENGDLAAELDQYINDLGTLNHEFVIPSGTYTWNTRLDVPDGEFFGLVGEDPNRVTFKVRQQIGWALRPGVNGSLKEFQLRNITVDIDGTAPDGYEVDVGLINARPDGGLIENVHLVGRRYRWQDGPGGGTVGPRHTFLIELADPDGEMTVRDCEMRDGGVTVGRGEHTEHAIGFAADPPHQGRTVWENCTVEDFVDNGFYIANSPHGVNELHNCTAINNQGTNIRLGRNDSAYNCDIILDDMVGRENPGHAIWGHESAESDISDPAPYFEDITVDASELYGFIIQGGSYSTTGLRVNGLSVNIGANSHSESNFARFRDNSNTYQDIVIENFDVMDELDGPWTRISIKRPRVSLRNGTYNNIGSSDRLIYTNSNSDYLEVDSVRFELHNGGDAIELNGADFTMIDTDIVGHGPTAGLRAGSYFERESMTVAGNVFENVELRDYTDYDDLTLSDFEGDPRTNDGIIDDFEREELTEYSFDDEASLSDAAARNGMHGLDLDGNSNTSGAVRSDSGLGTYPGPDDIWEFWWNPQTTNQNFNVNFALQSGDLTEGFRVNVSLDDSNQLISFQERGSSGDTYLGQADLDIQTDTWYRTIVDGSRSDGWSVHVDTGEGSSVVGEFETDATQYTQYGTSGIAYWISGADRVYLDDIATRDTNPLNEEETPGTVVDDFEDGSLSEYTVSGADGTTASDTAAFRGSYGLELDGPSGGSGTIRSDSGLNAYPGQNDKWEFWWNPQTESEFFRVTFAIQSDDRSESLRLVTRLDSSTQYVQLQERGTNGDNYLGHADLDLAPGTWYRTVVDGTGADDWTISVDTGEGTATVGEFTSEPTQYTWYDRSGIAYWISGTDHVYLDDVTIRTEGEPSDDKPTLVVDDFEDGDLAEWTIPSQTGTVDTVTDSYDGSYALRCYDDGLTQAYANESNSPSVDYVPQPGDLWEFYVKLNTTSSNQTRFYFGRQGTGDDAGQYEIQLISDGTFRLVIDDGGSNGVVGTGTYDVNYDAGRWYRVRHWWQHPDKSADHVCELYDVAAGTEVATVSGDDGTWLDGDVGVWVTDSGDTSFDHVRILDRTG
;
A
#
# COMPACT_ATOMS: atom_id res chain seq x y z
N MET A 1 30.46 12.66 44.52
CA MET A 1 31.88 12.31 44.67
C MET A 1 32.41 12.16 43.26
N SER A 2 33.42 12.93 42.88
CA SER A 2 34.03 12.91 41.55
C SER A 2 34.86 11.66 41.36
N GLN A 3 34.70 10.98 40.23
CA GLN A 3 35.77 10.16 39.66
C GLN A 3 35.66 10.15 38.14
N ASP A 4 36.67 10.76 37.53
CA ASP A 4 37.06 10.64 36.13
C ASP A 4 37.37 9.17 35.79
N SER A 5 37.03 8.76 34.57
CA SER A 5 37.84 7.82 33.82
C SER A 5 37.64 8.04 32.32
N ASP A 6 38.70 8.52 31.69
CA ASP A 6 38.98 8.47 30.25
C ASP A 6 38.83 7.03 29.72
N ALA A 7 38.21 6.88 28.54
CA ALA A 7 38.39 5.73 27.68
C ALA A 7 38.43 6.19 26.22
N ASP A 8 39.60 5.98 25.61
CA ASP A 8 39.97 6.27 24.24
C ASP A 8 39.08 5.56 23.21
N GLU A 9 38.88 6.27 22.10
CA GLU A 9 38.31 5.84 20.82
C GLU A 9 39.04 4.62 20.22
N ALA A 10 38.26 3.67 19.71
CA ALA A 10 38.72 2.72 18.71
C ALA A 10 37.57 2.42 17.75
N ASP A 11 37.70 2.98 16.54
CA ASP A 11 36.88 2.72 15.36
C ASP A 11 36.85 1.23 15.00
N GLY A 12 35.66 0.75 14.69
CA GLY A 12 35.39 -0.60 14.18
C GLY A 12 34.03 -0.63 13.50
N ASN A 13 34.00 -0.09 12.28
CA ASN A 13 32.85 -0.02 11.40
C ASN A 13 32.69 -1.36 10.66
N GLU A 14 31.73 -2.19 11.07
CA GLU A 14 31.18 -3.30 10.26
C GLU A 14 29.65 -3.26 10.39
N ARG A 15 29.00 -2.52 9.48
CA ARG A 15 27.57 -2.63 9.20
C ARG A 15 27.33 -3.95 8.47
N THR A 16 26.69 -4.90 9.15
CA THR A 16 26.01 -6.03 8.49
C THR A 16 24.51 -5.71 8.49
N GLY A 17 24.00 -5.36 7.31
CA GLY A 17 22.56 -5.19 7.08
C GLY A 17 21.89 -6.56 7.10
N GLY A 18 21.04 -6.79 8.08
CA GLY A 18 20.10 -7.89 8.09
C GLY A 18 18.73 -7.34 7.74
N SER A 19 18.23 -7.63 6.54
CA SER A 19 16.84 -7.41 6.18
C SER A 19 15.97 -8.31 7.07
N ARG A 20 15.00 -7.72 7.75
CA ARG A 20 13.91 -8.45 8.40
C ARG A 20 12.73 -8.42 7.45
N SER A 21 12.46 -9.56 6.84
CA SER A 21 11.29 -9.83 6.00
C SER A 21 10.00 -9.72 6.83
N ALA A 22 9.07 -8.89 6.37
CA ALA A 22 7.70 -8.80 6.87
C ALA A 22 6.93 -10.09 6.53
N LEU A 23 6.30 -10.70 7.54
CA LEU A 23 5.43 -11.86 7.39
C LEU A 23 3.98 -11.38 7.28
N GLY A 24 3.28 -11.91 6.29
CA GLY A 24 1.93 -11.49 5.89
C GLY A 24 0.78 -11.84 6.84
N ARG A 25 -0.39 -11.38 6.37
CA ARG A 25 -1.76 -11.55 6.88
C ARG A 25 -1.97 -12.77 7.80
N ARG A 26 -2.28 -12.51 9.07
CA ARG A 26 -2.85 -13.52 9.98
C ARG A 26 -4.36 -13.51 9.85
N GLU A 27 -4.93 -14.59 9.34
CA GLU A 27 -6.36 -14.86 9.46
C GLU A 27 -6.76 -14.94 10.95
N TYR A 28 -7.81 -14.23 11.34
CA TYR A 28 -8.38 -14.24 12.68
C TYR A 28 -9.03 -15.59 13.01
N LEU A 29 -8.25 -16.51 13.59
CA LEU A 29 -8.77 -17.73 14.19
C LEU A 29 -9.20 -17.46 15.63
N LYS A 30 -10.51 -17.26 15.82
CA LYS A 30 -11.17 -17.11 17.13
C LYS A 30 -10.97 -18.38 17.97
N PHE A 31 -9.92 -18.42 18.80
CA PHE A 31 -9.63 -19.58 19.66
C PHE A 31 -10.65 -19.70 20.80
N GLY A 32 -11.57 -20.66 20.66
CA GLY A 32 -12.26 -21.26 21.79
C GLY A 32 -11.24 -21.91 22.73
N GLY A 33 -11.31 -21.55 24.02
CA GLY A 33 -10.27 -21.79 25.01
C GLY A 33 -9.73 -23.22 25.09
N ALA A 34 -8.41 -23.34 24.96
CA ALA A 34 -7.61 -24.39 25.55
C ALA A 34 -6.18 -23.86 25.80
N SER A 35 -5.85 -23.65 27.08
CA SER A 35 -4.52 -23.27 27.54
C SER A 35 -3.49 -24.35 27.19
N VAL A 36 -2.52 -24.06 26.33
CA VAL A 36 -1.35 -24.92 26.11
C VAL A 36 -0.07 -24.09 26.18
N GLY A 37 0.57 -24.14 27.35
CA GLY A 37 2.02 -24.07 27.56
C GLY A 37 2.83 -22.93 26.93
N ALA A 38 2.87 -21.78 27.60
CA ALA A 38 3.92 -20.78 27.41
C ALA A 38 5.26 -21.30 27.99
N SER A 39 6.17 -21.72 27.11
CA SER A 39 7.57 -21.92 27.47
C SER A 39 8.47 -21.75 26.24
N MET A 40 8.78 -20.50 25.89
CA MET A 40 10.01 -20.03 25.22
C MET A 40 9.84 -18.53 24.95
N PHE A 41 10.87 -17.74 25.26
CA PHE A 41 10.89 -16.26 25.37
C PHE A 41 10.42 -15.68 26.71
N ALA A 42 11.08 -16.10 27.79
CA ALA A 42 11.30 -15.20 28.92
C ALA A 42 12.63 -14.48 28.67
N ILE A 43 12.55 -13.22 28.23
CA ILE A 43 13.67 -12.28 28.40
C ILE A 43 13.81 -12.13 29.92
N GLU A 44 15.00 -12.45 30.46
CA GLU A 44 15.33 -12.25 31.87
C GLU A 44 15.22 -10.75 32.20
N THR A 45 14.03 -10.27 32.56
CA THR A 45 13.88 -9.00 33.26
C THR A 45 14.49 -9.21 34.65
N GLY A 46 15.69 -8.68 34.82
CA GLY A 46 16.48 -8.73 36.04
C GLY A 46 15.88 -7.93 37.20
N ILE A 47 14.59 -8.12 37.50
CA ILE A 47 14.00 -7.68 38.77
C ILE A 47 14.52 -8.63 39.84
N THR A 48 15.70 -8.33 40.36
CA THR A 48 16.16 -8.89 41.63
C THR A 48 15.10 -8.59 42.68
N ARG A 49 14.27 -9.58 43.02
CA ARG A 49 13.42 -9.58 44.23
C ARG A 49 14.25 -9.05 45.38
N ALA A 50 14.02 -7.80 45.77
CA ALA A 50 14.53 -7.28 47.03
C ALA A 50 14.12 -8.27 48.11
N ALA A 51 15.06 -8.62 48.99
CA ALA A 51 14.89 -9.66 50.00
C ALA A 51 13.51 -9.52 50.69
N ALA A 52 12.66 -10.55 50.54
CA ALA A 52 11.30 -10.56 51.06
C ALA A 52 11.25 -9.98 52.47
N ASN A 53 10.67 -8.79 52.60
CA ASN A 53 10.19 -8.34 53.89
C ASN A 53 9.23 -9.41 54.37
N SER A 54 9.46 -9.95 55.58
CA SER A 54 8.56 -10.95 56.13
C SER A 54 7.22 -10.28 56.44
N HIS A 55 6.25 -10.41 55.55
CA HIS A 55 4.85 -10.10 55.82
C HIS A 55 4.18 -11.28 56.51
N GLU A 56 3.07 -11.02 57.19
CA GLU A 56 2.23 -12.05 57.80
C GLU A 56 1.10 -12.45 56.84
N THR A 57 0.97 -13.76 56.58
CA THR A 57 -0.11 -14.28 55.72
C THR A 57 -1.34 -14.59 56.57
N VAL A 58 -2.48 -14.00 56.22
CA VAL A 58 -3.80 -14.25 56.82
C VAL A 58 -4.66 -14.99 55.80
N ARG A 59 -5.03 -16.25 56.12
CA ARG A 59 -6.00 -17.00 55.32
C ARG A 59 -7.40 -16.59 55.75
N VAL A 60 -8.15 -15.99 54.84
CA VAL A 60 -9.45 -15.36 55.14
C VAL A 60 -10.49 -16.34 55.69
N ASP A 61 -10.46 -17.61 55.27
CA ASP A 61 -11.37 -18.66 55.75
C ASP A 61 -10.98 -19.28 57.10
N GLU A 62 -9.78 -18.97 57.61
CA GLU A 62 -9.29 -19.45 58.90
C GLU A 62 -9.34 -18.37 59.99
N GLU A 63 -9.62 -17.12 59.63
CA GLU A 63 -9.71 -15.99 60.55
C GLU A 63 -11.17 -15.71 60.91
N ASP A 64 -11.55 -16.04 62.15
CA ASP A 64 -12.94 -15.91 62.65
C ASP A 64 -13.50 -14.49 62.54
N ALA A 65 -12.64 -13.47 62.43
CA ALA A 65 -13.03 -12.07 62.30
C ALA A 65 -13.37 -11.62 60.86
N ILE A 66 -13.16 -12.46 59.84
CA ILE A 66 -13.36 -12.14 58.42
C ILE A 66 -14.31 -13.17 57.78
N ASP A 67 -15.19 -12.71 56.87
CA ASP A 67 -16.26 -13.45 56.19
C ASP A 67 -17.40 -13.99 57.09
N GLU A 68 -17.72 -13.30 58.19
CA GLU A 68 -18.82 -13.63 59.11
C GLU A 68 -20.17 -13.01 58.68
N ASN A 69 -20.16 -11.79 58.16
CA ASN A 69 -21.35 -10.94 57.99
C ASN A 69 -21.77 -10.71 56.53
N GLY A 70 -20.95 -11.17 55.58
CA GLY A 70 -21.30 -11.34 54.17
C GLY A 70 -20.97 -10.15 53.26
N ASP A 71 -20.17 -9.17 53.72
CA ASP A 71 -19.52 -8.14 52.89
C ASP A 71 -18.02 -8.12 53.20
N LEU A 72 -17.25 -8.87 52.41
CA LEU A 72 -15.84 -9.17 52.70
C LEU A 72 -14.99 -7.90 52.82
N ALA A 73 -15.27 -6.88 52.01
CA ALA A 73 -14.53 -5.63 52.03
C ALA A 73 -14.65 -4.88 53.37
N ALA A 74 -15.86 -4.83 53.94
CA ALA A 74 -16.12 -4.16 55.21
C ALA A 74 -15.42 -4.87 56.38
N GLU A 75 -15.34 -6.19 56.30
CA GLU A 75 -14.72 -7.03 57.33
C GLU A 75 -13.19 -6.94 57.27
N LEU A 76 -12.61 -6.94 56.07
CA LEU A 76 -11.19 -6.65 55.86
C LEU A 76 -10.82 -5.24 56.34
N ASP A 77 -11.63 -4.22 56.03
CA ASP A 77 -11.40 -2.85 56.51
C ASP A 77 -11.39 -2.80 58.04
N GLN A 78 -12.38 -3.42 58.70
CA GLN A 78 -12.41 -3.49 60.16
C GLN A 78 -11.19 -4.22 60.73
N TYR A 79 -10.81 -5.37 60.15
CA TYR A 79 -9.65 -6.14 60.59
C TYR A 79 -8.36 -5.34 60.47
N ILE A 80 -8.12 -4.70 59.32
CA ILE A 80 -6.95 -3.86 59.07
C ILE A 80 -6.85 -2.71 60.08
N ASN A 81 -7.98 -2.07 60.38
CA ASN A 81 -8.04 -1.00 61.38
C ASN A 81 -7.68 -1.48 62.81
N ASP A 82 -7.85 -2.77 63.11
CA ASP A 82 -7.54 -3.36 64.42
C ASP A 82 -6.07 -3.84 64.54
N LEU A 83 -5.34 -4.05 63.43
CA LEU A 83 -3.95 -4.53 63.41
C LEU A 83 -2.93 -3.51 63.94
N GLY A 84 -3.25 -2.22 63.88
CA GLY A 84 -2.38 -1.10 64.31
C GLY A 84 -1.18 -0.81 63.38
N THR A 85 -0.59 -1.82 62.73
CA THR A 85 0.43 -1.67 61.67
C THR A 85 0.21 -2.68 60.55
N LEU A 86 0.22 -2.23 59.30
CA LEU A 86 -0.07 -3.07 58.14
C LEU A 86 1.22 -3.63 57.49
N ASN A 87 1.36 -4.95 57.50
CA ASN A 87 2.42 -5.73 56.84
C ASN A 87 1.91 -7.16 56.56
N HIS A 88 0.80 -7.28 55.81
CA HIS A 88 0.03 -8.52 55.71
C HIS A 88 -0.34 -8.90 54.27
N GLU A 89 -0.35 -10.21 53.96
CA GLU A 89 -0.94 -10.80 52.75
C GLU A 89 -2.24 -11.51 53.13
N PHE A 90 -3.37 -11.09 52.57
CA PHE A 90 -4.67 -11.73 52.72
C PHE A 90 -4.91 -12.70 51.56
N VAL A 91 -4.95 -14.00 51.88
CA VAL A 91 -5.22 -15.07 50.91
C VAL A 91 -6.69 -15.47 51.00
N ILE A 92 -7.42 -15.30 49.90
CA ILE A 92 -8.87 -15.53 49.83
C ILE A 92 -9.12 -16.80 49.03
N PRO A 93 -9.81 -17.80 49.59
CA PRO A 93 -10.17 -19.01 48.84
C PRO A 93 -10.97 -18.70 47.58
N SER A 94 -10.88 -19.58 46.59
CA SER A 94 -11.69 -19.47 45.39
C SER A 94 -13.18 -19.44 45.74
N GLY A 95 -13.91 -18.48 45.20
CA GLY A 95 -15.32 -18.30 45.52
C GLY A 95 -15.85 -16.98 44.99
N THR A 96 -17.11 -16.70 45.33
CA THR A 96 -17.75 -15.43 45.02
C THR A 96 -18.15 -14.76 46.33
N TYR A 97 -17.65 -13.55 46.54
CA TYR A 97 -17.84 -12.77 47.76
C TYR A 97 -18.55 -11.47 47.43
N THR A 98 -19.42 -11.01 48.32
CA THR A 98 -19.98 -9.66 48.22
C THR A 98 -18.88 -8.64 48.52
N TRP A 99 -18.83 -7.57 47.74
CA TRP A 99 -17.88 -6.46 47.89
C TRP A 99 -18.61 -5.13 47.75
N ASN A 100 -19.47 -4.82 48.72
CA ASN A 100 -20.37 -3.67 48.70
C ASN A 100 -19.87 -2.50 49.54
N THR A 101 -18.64 -2.58 50.03
CA THR A 101 -17.94 -1.53 50.73
C THR A 101 -16.62 -1.25 50.03
N ARG A 102 -16.21 0.02 49.96
CA ARG A 102 -14.89 0.40 49.47
C ARG A 102 -13.83 0.02 50.50
N LEU A 103 -12.77 -0.66 50.08
CA LEU A 103 -11.63 -0.96 50.94
C LEU A 103 -10.55 0.14 50.80
N ASP A 104 -10.50 1.05 51.77
CA ASP A 104 -9.43 2.06 51.88
C ASP A 104 -8.26 1.45 52.68
N VAL A 105 -7.14 1.15 52.02
CA VAL A 105 -6.00 0.53 52.71
C VAL A 105 -5.05 1.61 53.24
N PRO A 106 -4.77 1.64 54.55
CA PRO A 106 -3.92 2.65 55.16
C PRO A 106 -2.44 2.43 54.85
N ASP A 107 -1.63 3.40 55.27
CA ASP A 107 -0.18 3.39 55.33
C ASP A 107 0.38 2.09 55.95
N GLY A 108 1.48 1.56 55.41
CA GLY A 108 2.04 0.28 55.85
C GLY A 108 3.29 -0.15 55.09
N GLU A 109 3.93 -1.23 55.56
CA GLU A 109 5.08 -1.83 54.87
C GLU A 109 4.64 -2.73 53.72
N PHE A 110 3.51 -3.44 53.87
CA PHE A 110 3.04 -4.38 52.84
C PHE A 110 1.53 -4.62 52.97
N PHE A 111 0.83 -4.62 51.83
CA PHE A 111 -0.53 -5.12 51.70
C PHE A 111 -0.66 -6.01 50.47
N GLY A 112 -1.04 -7.28 50.68
CA GLY A 112 -1.36 -8.21 49.62
C GLY A 112 -2.82 -8.65 49.70
N LEU A 113 -3.51 -8.71 48.56
CA LEU A 113 -4.84 -9.29 48.42
C LEU A 113 -4.82 -10.30 47.28
N VAL A 114 -4.88 -11.59 47.62
CA VAL A 114 -4.53 -12.68 46.69
C VAL A 114 -5.62 -13.73 46.68
N GLY A 115 -6.21 -14.00 45.52
CA GLY A 115 -7.06 -15.16 45.29
C GLY A 115 -6.23 -16.46 45.31
N GLU A 116 -6.74 -17.48 46.00
CA GLU A 116 -6.09 -18.78 46.10
C GLU A 116 -6.05 -19.50 44.75
N ASP A 117 -4.83 -19.78 44.28
CA ASP A 117 -4.52 -20.53 43.06
C ASP A 117 -5.22 -21.92 43.05
N PRO A 118 -5.79 -22.39 41.91
CA PRO A 118 -5.62 -21.87 40.55
C PRO A 118 -6.73 -20.94 40.06
N ASN A 119 -7.76 -20.69 40.86
CA ASN A 119 -8.95 -19.99 40.38
C ASN A 119 -8.97 -18.54 40.87
N ARG A 120 -9.41 -17.62 40.02
CA ARG A 120 -9.66 -16.24 40.45
C ARG A 120 -10.80 -16.20 41.49
N VAL A 121 -10.64 -15.39 42.52
CA VAL A 121 -11.74 -15.05 43.42
C VAL A 121 -12.61 -13.97 42.78
N THR A 122 -13.93 -14.07 42.90
CA THR A 122 -14.86 -13.08 42.35
C THR A 122 -15.42 -12.17 43.44
N PHE A 123 -15.22 -10.87 43.30
CA PHE A 123 -15.83 -9.83 44.14
C PHE A 123 -17.05 -9.24 43.44
N LYS A 124 -18.24 -9.53 43.95
CA LYS A 124 -19.51 -9.01 43.43
C LYS A 124 -19.84 -7.68 44.07
N VAL A 125 -19.74 -6.62 43.27
CA VAL A 125 -20.12 -5.27 43.66
C VAL A 125 -21.54 -5.01 43.19
N ARG A 126 -22.43 -4.66 44.12
CA ARG A 126 -23.85 -4.40 43.87
C ARG A 126 -24.30 -3.07 44.47
N GLN A 127 -23.36 -2.19 44.81
CA GLN A 127 -23.60 -0.86 45.36
C GLN A 127 -22.67 0.18 44.70
N GLN A 128 -23.12 1.44 44.66
CA GLN A 128 -22.32 2.57 44.19
C GLN A 128 -21.30 2.98 45.27
N ILE A 129 -20.15 2.31 45.29
CA ILE A 129 -19.09 2.54 46.28
C ILE A 129 -17.97 3.47 45.79
N GLY A 130 -18.07 3.96 44.55
CA GLY A 130 -17.05 4.77 43.90
C GLY A 130 -15.86 3.92 43.49
N TRP A 131 -15.07 3.43 44.44
CA TRP A 131 -13.91 2.56 44.19
C TRP A 131 -14.06 1.25 44.95
N ALA A 132 -13.64 0.12 44.36
CA ALA A 132 -13.57 -1.15 45.09
C ALA A 132 -12.35 -1.18 46.02
N LEU A 133 -11.18 -0.71 45.54
CA LEU A 133 -9.91 -0.70 46.26
C LEU A 133 -9.23 0.67 46.19
N ARG A 134 -8.68 1.16 47.32
CA ARG A 134 -7.90 2.40 47.40
C ARG A 134 -6.62 2.28 48.23
N PRO A 135 -5.60 1.53 47.77
CA PRO A 135 -4.38 1.36 48.55
C PRO A 135 -3.41 2.54 48.42
N GLY A 136 -2.90 3.03 49.55
CA GLY A 136 -1.81 4.01 49.56
C GLY A 136 -2.16 5.43 49.11
N VAL A 137 -3.43 5.75 48.79
CA VAL A 137 -3.83 7.07 48.24
C VAL A 137 -3.48 8.26 49.16
N ASN A 138 -3.37 8.02 50.48
CA ASN A 138 -2.95 9.04 51.46
C ASN A 138 -1.44 9.02 51.80
N GLY A 139 -0.67 8.15 51.13
CA GLY A 139 0.80 8.08 51.13
C GLY A 139 1.40 7.07 52.13
N SER A 140 2.53 6.46 51.76
CA SER A 140 3.41 5.57 52.56
C SER A 140 3.12 4.07 52.65
N LEU A 141 2.24 3.52 51.81
CA LEU A 141 2.22 2.07 51.58
C LEU A 141 3.44 1.68 50.74
N LYS A 142 4.40 0.95 51.32
CA LYS A 142 5.64 0.60 50.62
C LYS A 142 5.45 -0.39 49.49
N GLU A 143 4.76 -1.49 49.74
CA GLU A 143 4.53 -2.52 48.74
C GLU A 143 3.06 -2.94 48.69
N PHE A 144 2.51 -3.05 47.48
CA PHE A 144 1.14 -3.49 47.22
C PHE A 144 1.11 -4.72 46.31
N GLN A 145 0.31 -5.73 46.66
CA GLN A 145 0.06 -6.88 45.80
C GLN A 145 -1.44 -7.13 45.60
N LEU A 146 -1.86 -7.36 44.35
CA LEU A 146 -3.23 -7.73 43.98
C LEU A 146 -3.19 -8.85 42.95
N ARG A 147 -3.67 -10.05 43.28
CA ARG A 147 -3.51 -11.21 42.38
C ARG A 147 -4.73 -12.11 42.30
N ASN A 148 -4.98 -12.65 41.11
CA ASN A 148 -6.01 -13.67 40.85
C ASN A 148 -7.42 -13.21 41.27
N ILE A 149 -7.86 -12.03 40.81
CA ILE A 149 -9.13 -11.42 41.23
C ILE A 149 -9.99 -11.08 40.02
N THR A 150 -11.29 -11.33 40.14
CA THR A 150 -12.31 -10.81 39.22
C THR A 150 -13.23 -9.89 39.99
N VAL A 151 -13.38 -8.64 39.54
CA VAL A 151 -14.37 -7.70 40.08
C VAL A 151 -15.57 -7.70 39.14
N ASP A 152 -16.68 -8.23 39.62
CA ASP A 152 -17.95 -8.34 38.90
C ASP A 152 -18.84 -7.16 39.32
N ILE A 153 -19.06 -6.23 38.40
CA ILE A 153 -19.99 -5.10 38.52
C ILE A 153 -21.29 -5.33 37.74
N ASP A 154 -21.48 -6.50 37.13
CA ASP A 154 -22.67 -6.78 36.33
C ASP A 154 -23.93 -6.85 37.22
N GLY A 155 -24.82 -5.88 37.02
CA GLY A 155 -26.11 -5.82 37.67
C GLY A 155 -26.58 -4.41 38.02
N THR A 156 -27.68 -4.38 38.79
CA THR A 156 -28.35 -3.15 39.21
C THR A 156 -28.17 -2.94 40.70
N ALA A 157 -27.77 -1.73 41.09
CA ALA A 157 -27.73 -1.29 42.48
C ALA A 157 -29.15 -1.15 43.07
N PRO A 158 -29.31 -1.12 44.42
CA PRO A 158 -30.60 -1.04 45.09
C PRO A 158 -31.43 0.21 44.76
N ASP A 159 -30.80 1.27 44.27
CA ASP A 159 -31.44 2.50 43.80
C ASP A 159 -32.04 2.38 42.39
N GLY A 160 -31.86 1.23 41.74
CA GLY A 160 -32.41 0.91 40.42
C GLY A 160 -31.50 1.28 39.25
N TYR A 161 -30.31 1.82 39.52
CA TYR A 161 -29.31 2.16 38.50
C TYR A 161 -28.32 1.01 38.29
N GLU A 162 -27.74 0.90 37.10
CA GLU A 162 -26.62 -0.02 36.87
C GLU A 162 -25.43 0.37 37.73
N VAL A 163 -24.69 -0.62 38.23
CA VAL A 163 -23.55 -0.39 39.12
C VAL A 163 -22.41 0.26 38.33
N ASP A 164 -21.85 1.38 38.81
CA ASP A 164 -20.63 1.98 38.24
C ASP A 164 -19.56 2.18 39.31
N VAL A 165 -18.50 1.38 39.23
CA VAL A 165 -17.44 1.37 40.24
C VAL A 165 -16.08 1.28 39.54
N GLY A 166 -15.15 2.13 39.96
CA GLY A 166 -13.73 1.98 39.62
C GLY A 166 -13.13 0.82 40.40
N LEU A 167 -12.36 -0.03 39.74
CA LEU A 167 -11.74 -1.20 40.36
C LEU A 167 -10.70 -0.76 41.39
N ILE A 168 -9.74 0.07 40.99
CA ILE A 168 -8.61 0.44 41.85
C ILE A 168 -8.13 1.86 41.62
N ASN A 169 -7.84 2.55 42.72
CA ASN A 169 -7.05 3.78 42.75
C ASN A 169 -5.90 3.58 43.75
N ALA A 170 -4.72 3.27 43.23
CA ALA A 170 -3.55 2.89 44.02
C ALA A 170 -2.47 3.96 43.98
N ARG A 171 -1.87 4.24 45.15
CA ARG A 171 -0.66 5.07 45.26
C ARG A 171 0.43 4.52 46.20
N PRO A 172 0.92 3.28 45.99
CA PRO A 172 2.03 2.72 46.77
C PRO A 172 3.40 3.24 46.31
N ASP A 173 4.47 2.85 47.00
CA ASP A 173 5.84 3.07 46.52
C ASP A 173 6.23 2.02 45.44
N GLY A 174 5.67 0.81 45.47
CA GLY A 174 5.88 -0.21 44.44
C GLY A 174 4.97 -1.43 44.60
N GLY A 175 5.10 -2.44 43.73
CA GLY A 175 4.35 -3.68 43.89
C GLY A 175 4.10 -4.54 42.65
N LEU A 176 3.08 -5.40 42.74
CA LEU A 176 2.67 -6.34 41.70
C LEU A 176 1.15 -6.45 41.62
N ILE A 177 0.58 -6.23 40.43
CA ILE A 177 -0.80 -6.57 40.12
C ILE A 177 -0.81 -7.60 38.99
N GLU A 178 -1.49 -8.72 39.18
CA GLU A 178 -1.41 -9.86 38.26
C GLU A 178 -2.76 -10.58 38.13
N ASN A 179 -3.18 -10.89 36.90
CA ASN A 179 -4.37 -11.72 36.65
C ASN A 179 -5.64 -11.12 37.30
N VAL A 180 -5.88 -9.83 37.04
CA VAL A 180 -7.03 -9.07 37.56
C VAL A 180 -7.99 -8.70 36.43
N HIS A 181 -9.27 -9.03 36.60
CA HIS A 181 -10.29 -8.87 35.57
C HIS A 181 -11.45 -8.01 36.07
N LEU A 182 -11.97 -7.15 35.21
CA LEU A 182 -13.30 -6.55 35.37
C LEU A 182 -14.33 -7.38 34.56
N VAL A 183 -15.51 -7.60 35.14
CA VAL A 183 -16.67 -8.18 34.45
C VAL A 183 -17.87 -7.27 34.66
N GLY A 184 -18.55 -6.92 33.57
CA GLY A 184 -19.70 -6.03 33.59
C GLY A 184 -19.35 -4.62 33.12
N ARG A 185 -20.36 -3.90 32.64
CA ARG A 185 -20.18 -2.66 31.89
C ARG A 185 -20.07 -1.44 32.80
N ARG A 186 -19.15 -0.51 32.47
CA ARG A 186 -19.05 0.79 33.17
C ARG A 186 -20.16 1.74 32.69
N TYR A 187 -20.90 2.33 33.63
CA TYR A 187 -22.03 3.23 33.37
C TYR A 187 -21.81 4.58 34.06
N ARG A 188 -20.65 5.20 33.84
CA ARG A 188 -20.28 6.48 34.46
C ARG A 188 -21.24 7.62 34.10
N TRP A 189 -21.76 7.62 32.87
CA TRP A 189 -22.77 8.56 32.41
C TRP A 189 -24.12 7.84 32.37
N GLN A 190 -25.01 8.15 33.33
CA GLN A 190 -26.36 7.58 33.35
C GLN A 190 -27.38 8.65 32.95
N ASP A 191 -28.22 8.32 31.97
CA ASP A 191 -29.38 9.12 31.56
C ASP A 191 -30.49 9.11 32.62
N GLY A 192 -30.19 9.67 33.78
CA GLY A 192 -31.15 9.94 34.84
C GLY A 192 -31.62 11.40 34.79
N PRO A 193 -32.83 11.72 35.30
CA PRO A 193 -33.31 13.10 35.47
C PRO A 193 -32.44 13.82 36.51
N GLY A 194 -31.29 14.32 36.07
CA GLY A 194 -30.22 14.85 36.91
C GLY A 194 -28.86 14.96 36.22
N GLY A 195 -28.60 14.19 35.15
CA GLY A 195 -27.42 14.34 34.26
C GLY A 195 -26.08 14.45 35.00
N GLY A 196 -25.81 13.56 35.95
CA GLY A 196 -24.59 13.59 36.77
C GLY A 196 -23.71 12.37 36.52
N THR A 197 -22.39 12.56 36.66
CA THR A 197 -21.41 11.47 36.67
C THR A 197 -21.62 10.59 37.91
N VAL A 198 -21.77 9.29 37.70
CA VAL A 198 -21.77 8.27 38.76
C VAL A 198 -20.41 7.56 38.72
N GLY A 199 -19.88 7.18 39.88
CA GLY A 199 -18.57 6.54 40.00
C GLY A 199 -17.38 7.46 39.64
N PRO A 200 -16.16 6.91 39.56
CA PRO A 200 -14.92 7.60 39.18
C PRO A 200 -14.59 7.45 37.68
N ARG A 201 -13.82 8.40 37.14
CA ARG A 201 -13.45 8.43 35.71
C ARG A 201 -12.61 7.23 35.34
N HIS A 202 -11.56 6.98 36.12
CA HIS A 202 -10.66 5.87 35.88
C HIS A 202 -11.24 4.57 36.46
N THR A 203 -11.09 3.47 35.74
CA THR A 203 -11.38 2.12 36.23
C THR A 203 -10.20 1.57 37.00
N PHE A 204 -9.01 1.77 36.46
CA PHE A 204 -7.78 1.21 36.99
C PHE A 204 -6.71 2.31 37.00
N LEU A 205 -6.59 3.03 38.12
CA LEU A 205 -5.65 4.13 38.29
C LEU A 205 -4.48 3.69 39.18
N ILE A 206 -3.29 3.65 38.61
CA ILE A 206 -2.04 3.31 39.31
C ILE A 206 -1.10 4.50 39.28
N GLU A 207 -0.76 4.98 40.47
CA GLU A 207 0.18 6.07 40.69
C GLU A 207 1.27 5.55 41.61
N LEU A 208 2.53 5.96 41.43
CA LEU A 208 3.60 5.62 42.38
C LEU A 208 3.99 6.86 43.17
N ALA A 209 4.08 6.71 44.50
CA ALA A 209 4.45 7.79 45.40
C ALA A 209 5.96 8.04 45.46
N ASP A 210 6.76 6.99 45.29
CA ASP A 210 8.22 7.03 45.33
C ASP A 210 8.80 7.17 43.91
N PRO A 211 9.66 8.18 43.63
CA PRO A 211 10.38 8.29 42.37
C PRO A 211 11.24 7.08 42.01
N ASP A 212 11.76 6.36 43.01
CA ASP A 212 12.56 5.14 42.81
C ASP A 212 11.68 3.87 42.85
N GLY A 213 10.36 4.06 42.95
CA GLY A 213 9.37 3.01 43.04
C GLY A 213 9.17 2.25 41.74
N GLU A 214 8.97 0.93 41.82
CA GLU A 214 8.64 0.10 40.66
C GLU A 214 7.37 -0.73 40.90
N MET A 215 6.50 -0.77 39.89
CA MET A 215 5.33 -1.65 39.88
C MET A 215 5.19 -2.39 38.56
N THR A 216 4.81 -3.67 38.62
CA THR A 216 4.40 -4.43 37.45
C THR A 216 2.89 -4.70 37.52
N VAL A 217 2.19 -4.40 36.45
CA VAL A 217 0.79 -4.77 36.21
C VAL A 217 0.77 -5.73 35.03
N ARG A 218 0.33 -6.97 35.21
CA ARG A 218 0.35 -7.95 34.13
C ARG A 218 -0.85 -8.86 34.05
N ASP A 219 -1.12 -9.36 32.84
CA ASP A 219 -2.20 -10.31 32.56
C ASP A 219 -3.57 -9.79 33.07
N CYS A 220 -3.79 -8.48 32.99
CA CYS A 220 -5.02 -7.84 33.48
C CYS A 220 -5.97 -7.55 32.31
N GLU A 221 -7.28 -7.74 32.53
CA GLU A 221 -8.30 -7.51 31.52
C GLU A 221 -9.37 -6.53 32.01
N MET A 222 -9.58 -5.46 31.25
CA MET A 222 -10.66 -4.49 31.44
C MET A 222 -11.52 -4.52 30.18
N ARG A 223 -12.48 -5.44 30.13
CA ARG A 223 -13.46 -5.52 29.03
C ARG A 223 -14.75 -4.83 29.44
N ASP A 224 -15.53 -4.34 28.48
CA ASP A 224 -16.84 -3.68 28.66
C ASP A 224 -16.79 -2.22 29.17
N GLY A 225 -15.98 -1.37 28.54
CA GLY A 225 -15.66 -0.03 29.02
C GLY A 225 -16.75 1.06 29.03
N GLY A 226 -17.90 0.86 28.38
CA GLY A 226 -19.11 1.64 28.66
C GLY A 226 -20.16 1.77 27.56
N VAL A 227 -21.29 2.42 27.87
CA VAL A 227 -22.35 2.80 26.89
C VAL A 227 -22.11 4.22 26.38
N THR A 228 -22.18 4.40 25.07
CA THR A 228 -22.45 5.71 24.47
C THR A 228 -23.89 6.11 24.79
N VAL A 229 -24.03 7.25 25.48
CA VAL A 229 -25.33 7.89 25.77
C VAL A 229 -25.32 9.29 25.16
N GLY A 230 -25.49 9.32 23.84
CA GLY A 230 -25.69 10.53 23.05
C GLY A 230 -24.44 11.37 22.82
N ARG A 231 -24.55 12.31 21.85
CA ARG A 231 -23.56 13.32 21.40
C ARG A 231 -23.03 14.30 22.49
N GLY A 232 -22.62 13.80 23.66
CA GLY A 232 -21.96 14.57 24.72
C GLY A 232 -20.45 14.71 24.49
N GLU A 233 -19.84 15.72 25.13
CA GLU A 233 -18.38 15.91 25.12
C GLU A 233 -17.69 14.71 25.78
N HIS A 234 -16.69 14.11 25.10
CA HIS A 234 -15.97 12.89 25.50
C HIS A 234 -15.33 12.92 26.91
N THR A 235 -15.13 14.09 27.49
CA THR A 235 -14.13 14.39 28.54
C THR A 235 -14.47 13.86 29.93
N GLU A 236 -15.57 13.12 30.11
CA GLU A 236 -15.99 12.61 31.41
C GLU A 236 -16.43 11.14 31.40
N HIS A 237 -16.20 10.38 30.32
CA HIS A 237 -16.53 8.96 30.28
C HIS A 237 -15.50 8.09 31.03
N ALA A 238 -15.81 6.80 31.19
CA ALA A 238 -14.93 5.87 31.88
C ALA A 238 -13.67 5.60 31.05
N ILE A 239 -12.54 5.44 31.74
CA ILE A 239 -11.23 5.07 31.19
C ILE A 239 -10.84 3.70 31.73
N GLY A 240 -10.19 2.86 30.91
CA GLY A 240 -9.71 1.54 31.31
C GLY A 240 -8.53 1.62 32.29
N PHE A 241 -7.31 1.58 31.74
CA PHE A 241 -6.07 1.71 32.49
C PHE A 241 -5.60 3.16 32.50
N ALA A 242 -5.08 3.63 33.63
CA ALA A 242 -4.61 4.99 33.76
C ALA A 242 -3.43 5.16 34.74
N ALA A 243 -2.59 6.15 34.43
CA ALA A 243 -1.63 6.77 35.34
C ALA A 243 -1.67 8.30 35.10
N ASP A 244 -1.87 9.09 36.16
CA ASP A 244 -2.07 10.55 36.11
C ASP A 244 -1.21 11.23 37.21
N PRO A 245 -1.04 12.57 37.25
CA PRO A 245 -0.41 13.21 38.39
C PRO A 245 -1.15 12.83 39.67
N PRO A 246 -0.41 12.45 40.73
CA PRO A 246 1.00 12.74 40.97
C PRO A 246 1.96 11.53 40.83
N HIS A 247 1.81 10.67 39.83
CA HIS A 247 2.72 9.53 39.58
C HIS A 247 4.21 9.94 39.44
N GLN A 248 5.14 9.23 40.12
CA GLN A 248 6.58 9.55 40.15
C GLN A 248 7.53 8.38 39.83
N GLY A 249 7.13 7.13 40.04
CA GLY A 249 7.99 5.95 39.85
C GLY A 249 7.92 5.36 38.43
N ARG A 250 8.27 4.09 38.28
CA ARG A 250 8.16 3.32 37.04
C ARG A 250 7.09 2.24 37.13
N THR A 251 6.11 2.24 36.21
CA THR A 251 5.12 1.16 36.08
C THR A 251 5.25 0.43 34.75
N VAL A 252 5.33 -0.89 34.79
CA VAL A 252 5.35 -1.76 33.61
C VAL A 252 4.00 -2.46 33.48
N TRP A 253 3.34 -2.27 32.34
CA TRP A 253 2.08 -2.89 31.96
C TRP A 253 2.37 -3.98 30.94
N GLU A 254 2.15 -5.25 31.29
CA GLU A 254 2.56 -6.40 30.47
C GLU A 254 1.35 -7.29 30.15
N ASN A 255 1.14 -7.65 28.88
CA ASN A 255 0.06 -8.56 28.47
C ASN A 255 -1.34 -8.13 28.98
N CYS A 256 -1.59 -6.83 29.03
CA CYS A 256 -2.87 -6.29 29.50
C CYS A 256 -3.82 -6.05 28.31
N THR A 257 -5.11 -6.29 28.51
CA THR A 257 -6.14 -6.10 27.48
C THR A 257 -7.20 -5.09 27.95
N VAL A 258 -7.55 -4.14 27.08
CA VAL A 258 -8.59 -3.14 27.33
C VAL A 258 -9.53 -3.01 26.14
N GLU A 259 -10.84 -3.00 26.40
CA GLU A 259 -11.85 -3.10 25.35
C GLU A 259 -13.08 -2.23 25.64
N ASP A 260 -13.59 -1.56 24.60
CA ASP A 260 -14.87 -0.85 24.57
C ASP A 260 -15.05 0.33 25.55
N PHE A 261 -13.98 1.01 25.95
CA PHE A 261 -14.11 2.26 26.71
C PHE A 261 -14.54 3.42 25.81
N VAL A 262 -15.52 4.20 26.28
CA VAL A 262 -16.02 5.38 25.54
C VAL A 262 -15.00 6.53 25.56
N ASP A 263 -14.14 6.59 26.57
CA ASP A 263 -12.96 7.47 26.58
C ASP A 263 -11.73 6.65 26.15
N ASN A 264 -10.65 6.66 26.94
CA ASN A 264 -9.41 5.99 26.56
C ASN A 264 -9.31 4.56 27.11
N GLY A 265 -8.65 3.68 26.35
CA GLY A 265 -8.24 2.36 26.79
C GLY A 265 -7.10 2.47 27.80
N PHE A 266 -5.89 2.77 27.31
CA PHE A 266 -4.73 3.16 28.12
C PHE A 266 -4.58 4.68 28.11
N TYR A 267 -4.90 5.31 29.24
CA TYR A 267 -4.69 6.74 29.50
C TYR A 267 -3.48 6.94 30.39
N ILE A 268 -2.32 6.88 29.79
CA ILE A 268 -1.05 7.00 30.51
C ILE A 268 -0.44 8.31 30.10
N ALA A 269 -1.13 9.38 30.46
CA ALA A 269 -0.83 10.72 30.02
C ALA A 269 -0.77 11.65 31.22
N ASN A 270 0.05 12.69 31.12
CA ASN A 270 0.23 13.70 32.16
C ASN A 270 0.98 13.22 33.40
N SER A 271 1.83 12.20 33.36
CA SER A 271 2.62 11.82 34.53
C SER A 271 4.05 12.38 34.44
N PRO A 272 4.27 13.70 34.65
CA PRO A 272 5.51 14.35 34.26
C PRO A 272 6.77 13.81 34.92
N HIS A 273 6.63 13.18 36.09
CA HIS A 273 7.75 12.75 36.91
C HIS A 273 7.92 11.23 36.96
N GLY A 274 6.98 10.46 36.45
CA GLY A 274 7.10 9.01 36.39
C GLY A 274 7.20 8.49 34.97
N VAL A 275 7.30 7.17 34.87
CA VAL A 275 7.54 6.44 33.63
C VAL A 275 6.58 5.27 33.57
N ASN A 276 5.90 5.12 32.45
CA ASN A 276 5.09 3.95 32.18
C ASN A 276 5.54 3.28 30.90
N GLU A 277 5.59 1.95 30.94
CA GLU A 277 5.96 1.15 29.78
C GLU A 277 4.89 0.09 29.54
N LEU A 278 4.30 0.09 28.35
CA LEU A 278 3.37 -0.96 27.91
C LEU A 278 4.14 -1.97 27.07
N HIS A 279 3.96 -3.26 27.36
CA HIS A 279 4.60 -4.37 26.67
C HIS A 279 3.54 -5.41 26.30
N ASN A 280 3.46 -5.78 25.02
CA ASN A 280 2.55 -6.84 24.54
C ASN A 280 1.09 -6.61 24.95
N CYS A 281 0.65 -5.34 25.02
CA CYS A 281 -0.70 -5.00 25.42
C CYS A 281 -1.63 -4.94 24.20
N THR A 282 -2.92 -5.18 24.43
CA THR A 282 -3.95 -5.13 23.39
C THR A 282 -5.03 -4.12 23.75
N ALA A 283 -5.37 -3.24 22.82
CA ALA A 283 -6.45 -2.27 22.99
C ALA A 283 -7.46 -2.37 21.84
N ILE A 284 -8.74 -2.51 22.18
CA ILE A 284 -9.81 -2.86 21.23
C ILE A 284 -10.94 -1.83 21.31
N ASN A 285 -11.27 -1.21 20.19
CA ASN A 285 -12.47 -0.38 19.98
C ASN A 285 -12.73 0.72 21.03
N ASN A 286 -11.67 1.31 21.62
CA ASN A 286 -11.83 2.42 22.57
C ASN A 286 -12.08 3.74 21.82
N GLN A 287 -13.13 4.50 22.19
CA GLN A 287 -13.67 5.62 21.39
C GLN A 287 -13.01 6.97 21.60
N GLY A 288 -12.28 7.18 22.69
CA GLY A 288 -11.40 8.33 22.86
C GLY A 288 -10.06 8.06 22.19
N THR A 289 -9.31 7.11 22.74
CA THR A 289 -8.05 6.60 22.17
C THR A 289 -7.72 5.24 22.76
N ASN A 290 -7.11 4.37 21.97
CA ASN A 290 -6.69 3.06 22.45
C ASN A 290 -5.44 3.17 23.33
N ILE A 291 -4.37 3.79 22.83
CA ILE A 291 -3.17 4.07 23.62
C ILE A 291 -2.82 5.56 23.57
N ARG A 292 -2.92 6.22 24.72
CA ARG A 292 -2.51 7.62 24.89
C ARG A 292 -1.34 7.69 25.85
N LEU A 293 -0.20 8.18 25.36
CA LEU A 293 1.05 8.28 26.11
C LEU A 293 1.44 9.72 26.41
N GLY A 294 1.96 9.92 27.61
CA GLY A 294 2.62 11.11 28.08
C GLY A 294 4.10 11.12 27.70
N ARG A 295 4.76 12.21 28.09
CA ARG A 295 6.22 12.29 28.05
C ARG A 295 6.85 11.18 28.89
N ASN A 296 8.03 10.70 28.51
CA ASN A 296 8.74 9.58 29.13
C ASN A 296 8.02 8.22 29.09
N ASP A 297 6.77 8.16 28.66
CA ASP A 297 6.01 6.92 28.58
C ASP A 297 6.26 6.24 27.23
N SER A 298 6.23 4.91 27.22
CA SER A 298 6.48 4.12 26.01
C SER A 298 5.57 2.90 25.87
N ALA A 299 5.36 2.47 24.63
CA ALA A 299 4.64 1.25 24.30
C ALA A 299 5.44 0.41 23.29
N TYR A 300 5.54 -0.89 23.55
CA TYR A 300 6.32 -1.87 22.78
C TYR A 300 5.44 -3.06 22.41
N ASN A 301 5.51 -3.50 21.15
CA ASN A 301 4.87 -4.73 20.68
C ASN A 301 3.37 -4.78 21.00
N CYS A 302 2.66 -3.67 20.84
CA CYS A 302 1.24 -3.58 21.21
C CYS A 302 0.33 -3.69 19.99
N ASP A 303 -0.81 -4.36 20.19
CA ASP A 303 -1.84 -4.55 19.17
C ASP A 303 -3.02 -3.62 19.42
N ILE A 304 -3.50 -2.97 18.37
CA ILE A 304 -4.71 -2.15 18.39
C ILE A 304 -5.69 -2.66 17.34
N ILE A 305 -6.94 -2.88 17.75
CA ILE A 305 -8.00 -3.39 16.87
C ILE A 305 -9.16 -2.39 16.86
N LEU A 306 -9.51 -1.93 15.67
CA LEU A 306 -10.63 -1.02 15.36
C LEU A 306 -11.49 -1.69 14.28
N ASP A 307 -12.38 -2.58 14.69
CA ASP A 307 -13.19 -3.45 13.81
C ASP A 307 -14.70 -3.37 14.08
N ASP A 308 -15.13 -2.50 15.01
CA ASP A 308 -16.53 -2.23 15.33
C ASP A 308 -16.72 -0.74 15.65
N MET A 309 -16.05 0.15 14.91
CA MET A 309 -16.13 1.60 15.17
C MET A 309 -17.26 2.29 14.39
N VAL A 310 -17.79 1.65 13.34
CA VAL A 310 -18.86 2.24 12.54
C VAL A 310 -20.11 2.47 13.40
N GLY A 311 -20.65 3.68 13.35
CA GLY A 311 -21.84 4.07 14.14
C GLY A 311 -21.55 4.41 15.60
N ARG A 312 -20.31 4.29 16.09
CA ARG A 312 -19.92 4.85 17.39
C ARG A 312 -19.87 6.37 17.27
N GLU A 313 -20.52 7.08 18.20
CA GLU A 313 -20.68 8.54 18.12
C GLU A 313 -19.35 9.31 18.18
N ASN A 314 -18.31 8.65 18.70
CA ASN A 314 -17.05 9.27 19.06
C ASN A 314 -15.89 8.58 18.33
N PRO A 315 -15.16 9.30 17.47
CA PRO A 315 -14.07 8.74 16.69
C PRO A 315 -12.84 8.48 17.56
N GLY A 316 -12.58 7.20 17.85
CA GLY A 316 -11.40 6.78 18.61
C GLY A 316 -10.12 6.86 17.79
N HIS A 317 -9.02 7.22 18.43
CA HIS A 317 -7.68 7.15 17.85
C HIS A 317 -7.01 5.82 18.18
N ALA A 318 -6.10 5.34 17.32
CA ALA A 318 -5.26 4.21 17.68
C ALA A 318 -4.21 4.66 18.72
N ILE A 319 -3.34 5.59 18.34
CA ILE A 319 -2.30 6.15 19.21
C ILE A 319 -2.41 7.68 19.33
N TRP A 320 -2.13 8.19 20.53
CA TRP A 320 -2.06 9.62 20.80
C TRP A 320 -0.85 9.96 21.68
N GLY A 321 0.12 10.68 21.10
CA GLY A 321 1.17 11.36 21.87
C GLY A 321 0.66 12.66 22.48
N HIS A 322 0.60 12.74 23.81
CA HIS A 322 0.00 13.87 24.53
C HIS A 322 0.88 14.38 25.68
N GLU A 323 1.33 15.63 25.62
CA GLU A 323 1.98 16.28 26.77
C GLU A 323 1.01 17.10 27.62
N SER A 324 1.30 17.13 28.92
CA SER A 324 0.72 18.12 29.84
C SER A 324 1.32 19.50 29.58
N ALA A 325 0.54 20.57 29.73
CA ALA A 325 0.95 21.97 29.50
C ALA A 325 2.14 22.51 30.34
N GLU A 326 2.75 21.70 31.20
CA GLU A 326 3.87 22.08 32.08
C GLU A 326 5.25 21.59 31.60
N SER A 327 5.37 21.01 30.39
CA SER A 327 6.63 20.42 29.89
C SER A 327 7.69 21.43 29.44
N ASP A 328 8.96 21.09 29.70
CA ASP A 328 10.14 21.68 29.08
C ASP A 328 10.45 20.88 27.81
N ILE A 329 10.84 21.56 26.73
CA ILE A 329 11.15 20.94 25.43
C ILE A 329 12.34 19.96 25.49
N SER A 330 13.05 19.88 26.61
CA SER A 330 14.14 18.92 26.82
C SER A 330 13.69 17.54 27.31
N ASP A 331 12.42 17.37 27.67
CA ASP A 331 11.90 16.08 28.15
C ASP A 331 11.74 15.07 26.98
N PRO A 332 11.99 13.77 27.18
CA PRO A 332 11.72 12.73 26.17
C PRO A 332 10.28 12.71 25.66
N ALA A 333 10.13 12.70 24.34
CA ALA A 333 8.84 12.51 23.67
C ALA A 333 8.22 11.14 24.02
N PRO A 334 6.88 11.01 23.97
CA PRO A 334 6.20 9.71 23.95
C PRO A 334 6.78 8.81 22.85
N TYR A 335 7.00 7.53 23.16
CA TYR A 335 7.68 6.60 22.26
C TYR A 335 6.86 5.32 22.01
N PHE A 336 6.63 5.00 20.75
CA PHE A 336 5.92 3.81 20.30
C PHE A 336 6.87 2.94 19.46
N GLU A 337 6.97 1.65 19.77
CA GLU A 337 7.81 0.70 19.04
C GLU A 337 7.05 -0.59 18.72
N ASP A 338 7.16 -1.07 17.49
CA ASP A 338 6.54 -2.31 17.01
C ASP A 338 5.02 -2.35 17.29
N ILE A 339 4.29 -1.34 16.81
CA ILE A 339 2.84 -1.22 16.98
C ILE A 339 2.13 -1.77 15.75
N THR A 340 1.17 -2.67 15.98
CA THR A 340 0.28 -3.17 14.93
C THR A 340 -1.11 -2.58 15.12
N VAL A 341 -1.70 -2.03 14.06
CA VAL A 341 -3.05 -1.47 14.06
C VAL A 341 -3.86 -2.13 12.94
N ASP A 342 -4.85 -2.93 13.32
CA ASP A 342 -5.90 -3.34 12.39
C ASP A 342 -7.08 -2.40 12.54
N ALA A 343 -7.29 -1.56 11.54
CA ALA A 343 -8.33 -0.56 11.46
C ALA A 343 -9.28 -0.84 10.29
N SER A 344 -9.79 -2.07 10.23
CA SER A 344 -10.83 -2.47 9.27
C SER A 344 -12.08 -1.57 9.31
N GLU A 345 -12.38 -0.98 10.47
CA GLU A 345 -13.39 0.03 10.69
C GLU A 345 -12.82 1.20 11.50
N LEU A 346 -12.36 2.26 10.85
CA LEU A 346 -11.87 3.47 11.51
C LEU A 346 -12.89 4.62 11.42
N TYR A 347 -13.18 5.26 12.57
CA TYR A 347 -13.93 6.52 12.59
C TYR A 347 -13.06 7.73 12.96
N GLY A 348 -11.82 7.54 13.41
CA GLY A 348 -10.91 8.60 13.87
C GLY A 348 -9.57 8.69 13.12
N PHE A 349 -8.47 8.83 13.88
CA PHE A 349 -7.10 8.90 13.36
C PHE A 349 -6.34 7.67 13.82
N ILE A 350 -5.46 7.11 13.00
CA ILE A 350 -4.47 6.15 13.51
C ILE A 350 -3.54 6.87 14.48
N ILE A 351 -2.96 8.00 14.06
CA ILE A 351 -1.99 8.77 14.84
C ILE A 351 -2.49 10.18 15.12
N GLN A 352 -2.46 10.57 16.39
CA GLN A 352 -2.62 11.97 16.79
C GLN A 352 -1.40 12.50 17.55
N GLY A 353 -0.92 13.67 17.12
CA GLY A 353 0.16 14.41 17.79
C GLY A 353 -0.12 15.90 17.96
N GLY A 354 0.43 16.50 19.01
CA GLY A 354 0.57 17.96 19.18
C GLY A 354 -0.62 18.74 19.73
N SER A 355 -1.73 18.09 20.08
CA SER A 355 -3.05 18.76 20.17
C SER A 355 -3.18 19.97 21.12
N TYR A 356 -2.31 20.10 22.13
CA TYR A 356 -2.39 21.16 23.14
C TYR A 356 -1.05 21.74 23.64
N SER A 357 0.11 21.26 23.16
CA SER A 357 1.43 21.66 23.68
C SER A 357 2.58 21.20 22.76
N THR A 358 3.79 21.60 23.16
CA THR A 358 5.14 21.46 22.56
C THR A 358 5.63 20.04 22.23
N THR A 359 4.70 19.12 22.01
CA THR A 359 4.90 17.68 22.14
C THR A 359 5.64 17.11 20.95
N GLY A 360 6.73 16.39 21.21
CA GLY A 360 7.30 15.47 20.23
C GLY A 360 6.48 14.19 20.15
N LEU A 361 6.79 13.34 19.18
CA LEU A 361 6.25 11.98 19.11
C LEU A 361 7.27 11.14 18.35
N ARG A 362 7.58 9.96 18.85
CA ARG A 362 8.42 9.00 18.13
C ARG A 362 7.67 7.69 17.95
N VAL A 363 7.61 7.22 16.71
CA VAL A 363 7.01 5.95 16.32
C VAL A 363 8.00 5.21 15.46
N ASN A 364 8.37 3.98 15.84
CA ASN A 364 9.32 3.13 15.14
C ASN A 364 8.72 1.73 14.96
N GLY A 365 8.62 1.19 13.75
CA GLY A 365 8.01 -0.13 13.55
C GLY A 365 6.49 -0.06 13.65
N LEU A 366 5.83 0.58 12.69
CA LEU A 366 4.37 0.73 12.68
C LEU A 366 3.76 -0.04 11.51
N SER A 367 2.90 -1.01 11.79
CA SER A 367 2.13 -1.73 10.76
C SER A 367 0.65 -1.35 10.87
N VAL A 368 0.05 -0.86 9.78
CA VAL A 368 -1.34 -0.37 9.77
C VAL A 368 -2.10 -0.94 8.59
N ASN A 369 -3.29 -1.48 8.86
CA ASN A 369 -4.28 -1.86 7.86
C ASN A 369 -5.54 -1.00 8.04
N ILE A 370 -5.85 -0.11 7.12
CA ILE A 370 -7.09 0.68 7.12
C ILE A 370 -8.04 0.06 6.09
N GLY A 371 -9.15 -0.51 6.56
CA GLY A 371 -10.13 -1.16 5.69
C GLY A 371 -11.07 -0.17 5.01
N ALA A 372 -11.64 -0.60 3.88
CA ALA A 372 -12.57 0.19 3.05
C ALA A 372 -13.84 0.68 3.79
N ASN A 373 -14.24 0.02 4.89
CA ASN A 373 -15.39 0.43 5.71
C ASN A 373 -15.08 1.58 6.70
N SER A 374 -13.87 2.15 6.63
CA SER A 374 -13.50 3.30 7.44
C SER A 374 -14.24 4.58 6.96
N HIS A 375 -14.45 5.56 7.85
CA HIS A 375 -15.34 6.70 7.58
C HIS A 375 -14.89 8.07 8.12
N SER A 376 -13.62 8.27 8.55
CA SER A 376 -13.24 9.60 9.05
C SER A 376 -12.88 10.62 7.95
N GLU A 377 -12.99 11.90 8.30
CA GLU A 377 -12.64 13.02 7.43
C GLU A 377 -11.11 13.25 7.31
N SER A 378 -10.27 12.43 7.97
CA SER A 378 -8.79 12.50 7.96
C SER A 378 -8.21 11.27 8.70
N ASN A 379 -7.73 10.21 8.04
CA ASN A 379 -7.64 8.91 8.73
C ASN A 379 -6.28 8.43 9.21
N PHE A 380 -5.18 8.74 8.53
CA PHE A 380 -3.90 8.20 8.99
C PHE A 380 -3.34 9.01 10.15
N ALA A 381 -2.97 10.27 9.90
CA ALA A 381 -2.30 11.07 10.92
C ALA A 381 -2.74 12.53 10.94
N ARG A 382 -2.86 13.07 12.15
CA ARG A 382 -3.10 14.50 12.38
C ARG A 382 -2.11 15.05 13.37
N PHE A 383 -1.33 16.01 12.91
CA PHE A 383 -0.35 16.73 13.70
C PHE A 383 -0.73 18.19 13.75
N ARG A 384 -1.19 18.65 14.91
CA ARG A 384 -1.64 20.04 15.10
C ARG A 384 -1.05 20.57 16.37
N ASP A 385 -0.20 21.59 16.29
CA ASP A 385 0.18 22.39 17.46
C ASP A 385 -0.29 23.84 17.27
N ASN A 386 -0.71 24.48 18.36
CA ASN A 386 -1.00 25.90 18.42
C ASN A 386 0.14 26.72 19.06
N SER A 387 1.21 26.05 19.52
CA SER A 387 2.41 26.66 20.10
C SER A 387 3.47 26.96 19.04
N ASN A 388 4.50 27.73 19.42
CA ASN A 388 5.65 28.08 18.58
C ASN A 388 6.93 27.33 19.01
N THR A 389 6.79 26.33 19.88
CA THR A 389 7.91 25.56 20.45
C THR A 389 7.45 24.12 20.43
N TYR A 390 7.98 23.29 19.56
CA TYR A 390 7.58 21.88 19.50
C TYR A 390 8.84 21.04 19.31
N GLN A 391 8.80 19.81 19.80
CA GLN A 391 9.79 18.81 19.41
C GLN A 391 9.38 18.15 18.09
N ASP A 392 10.32 17.45 17.47
CA ASP A 392 10.07 16.75 16.22
C ASP A 392 9.11 15.57 16.43
N ILE A 393 8.26 15.36 15.42
CA ILE A 393 7.46 14.15 15.26
C ILE A 393 8.19 13.27 14.26
N VAL A 394 8.63 12.10 14.68
CA VAL A 394 9.38 11.15 13.85
C VAL A 394 8.60 9.85 13.76
N ILE A 395 8.29 9.43 12.54
CA ILE A 395 7.69 8.13 12.24
C ILE A 395 8.66 7.40 11.32
N GLU A 396 9.16 6.25 11.75
CA GLU A 396 10.15 5.46 11.03
C GLU A 396 9.80 3.98 10.99
N ASN A 397 10.27 3.26 9.96
CA ASN A 397 10.04 1.82 9.79
C ASN A 397 8.54 1.48 9.80
N PHE A 398 7.76 2.12 8.92
CA PHE A 398 6.31 1.95 8.87
C PHE A 398 5.85 1.26 7.59
N ASP A 399 4.75 0.53 7.69
CA ASP A 399 4.07 -0.12 6.57
C ASP A 399 2.56 0.11 6.71
N VAL A 400 1.97 0.79 5.74
CA VAL A 400 0.57 1.22 5.76
C VAL A 400 -0.14 0.72 4.52
N MET A 401 -1.19 -0.07 4.72
CA MET A 401 -2.19 -0.39 3.71
C MET A 401 -3.44 0.44 3.98
N ASP A 402 -3.87 1.26 3.02
CA ASP A 402 -5.03 2.14 3.13
C ASP A 402 -6.03 1.92 1.99
N GLU A 403 -7.08 1.15 2.27
CA GLU A 403 -8.17 0.83 1.35
C GLU A 403 -9.33 1.83 1.43
N LEU A 404 -9.21 2.91 2.22
CA LEU A 404 -10.30 3.86 2.38
C LEU A 404 -10.53 4.71 1.12
N ASP A 405 -11.78 4.89 0.73
CA ASP A 405 -12.20 5.85 -0.28
C ASP A 405 -12.65 7.21 0.29
N GLY A 406 -12.39 8.29 -0.47
CA GLY A 406 -12.97 9.61 -0.26
C GLY A 406 -11.97 10.77 -0.30
N PRO A 407 -12.45 12.02 -0.48
CA PRO A 407 -11.65 13.22 -0.79
C PRO A 407 -10.84 13.77 0.40
N TRP A 408 -10.47 12.91 1.34
CA TRP A 408 -9.91 13.31 2.62
C TRP A 408 -8.39 13.29 2.61
N THR A 409 -7.81 14.30 3.24
CA THR A 409 -6.37 14.32 3.55
C THR A 409 -6.02 13.19 4.51
N ARG A 410 -5.05 12.33 4.17
CA ARG A 410 -4.62 11.24 5.05
C ARG A 410 -3.66 11.69 6.16
N ILE A 411 -2.67 12.49 5.82
CA ILE A 411 -1.66 13.06 6.73
C ILE A 411 -1.81 14.58 6.72
N SER A 412 -2.29 15.14 7.84
CA SER A 412 -2.45 16.59 8.00
C SER A 412 -1.43 17.14 8.97
N ILE A 413 -0.54 17.99 8.46
CA ILE A 413 0.53 18.65 9.22
C ILE A 413 0.16 20.13 9.42
N LYS A 414 0.18 20.57 10.68
CA LYS A 414 -0.09 21.95 11.09
C LYS A 414 0.80 22.39 12.23
N ARG A 415 1.90 23.04 11.87
CA ARG A 415 2.96 23.62 12.74
C ARG A 415 4.13 22.75 13.19
N PRO A 416 4.04 21.43 13.42
CA PRO A 416 5.20 20.69 13.88
C PRO A 416 6.19 20.42 12.75
N ARG A 417 7.42 20.11 13.14
CA ARG A 417 8.42 19.45 12.30
C ARG A 417 8.10 17.96 12.27
N VAL A 418 7.85 17.42 11.08
CA VAL A 418 7.49 16.01 10.90
C VAL A 418 8.53 15.34 10.01
N SER A 419 9.04 14.18 10.42
CA SER A 419 9.91 13.32 9.62
C SER A 419 9.24 11.96 9.43
N LEU A 420 9.11 11.51 8.18
CA LEU A 420 8.68 10.17 7.79
C LEU A 420 9.88 9.45 7.19
N ARG A 421 10.27 8.28 7.73
CA ARG A 421 11.48 7.57 7.31
C ARG A 421 11.29 6.07 7.08
N ASN A 422 12.03 5.49 6.13
CA ASN A 422 12.15 4.05 5.94
C ASN A 422 10.78 3.33 5.93
N GLY A 423 9.85 3.73 5.08
CA GLY A 423 8.49 3.19 5.16
C GLY A 423 7.76 3.06 3.83
N THR A 424 6.67 2.31 3.85
CA THR A 424 5.77 2.08 2.74
C THR A 424 4.38 2.61 3.09
N TYR A 425 3.75 3.31 2.14
CA TYR A 425 2.36 3.71 2.23
C TYR A 425 1.66 3.37 0.92
N ASN A 426 0.85 2.32 0.95
CA ASN A 426 0.03 1.90 -0.17
C ASN A 426 -1.41 2.40 0.03
N ASN A 427 -1.79 3.39 -0.77
CA ASN A 427 -3.13 3.96 -0.81
C ASN A 427 -3.90 3.33 -1.97
N ILE A 428 -4.63 2.24 -1.67
CA ILE A 428 -5.50 1.55 -2.62
C ILE A 428 -6.76 2.36 -2.85
N GLY A 429 -7.36 2.93 -1.81
CA GLY A 429 -8.55 3.75 -1.96
C GLY A 429 -8.25 5.16 -2.49
N SER A 430 -9.28 5.95 -2.73
CA SER A 430 -9.18 7.33 -3.21
C SER A 430 -8.84 8.33 -2.10
N SER A 431 -7.98 9.30 -2.41
CA SER A 431 -7.72 10.46 -1.56
C SER A 431 -7.53 11.72 -2.39
N ASP A 432 -7.98 12.87 -1.89
CA ASP A 432 -7.61 14.15 -2.52
C ASP A 432 -6.10 14.37 -2.40
N ARG A 433 -5.60 14.10 -1.19
CA ARG A 433 -4.24 14.40 -0.74
C ARG A 433 -3.77 13.35 0.24
N LEU A 434 -2.68 12.68 -0.04
CA LEU A 434 -2.05 11.81 0.93
C LEU A 434 -1.38 12.66 2.04
N ILE A 435 -0.43 13.53 1.70
CA ILE A 435 0.19 14.47 2.65
C ILE A 435 -0.26 15.90 2.37
N TYR A 436 -0.68 16.62 3.41
CA TYR A 436 -0.97 18.05 3.35
C TYR A 436 -0.26 18.81 4.46
N THR A 437 0.56 19.76 4.06
CA THR A 437 1.08 20.81 4.94
C THR A 437 0.26 22.09 4.73
N ASN A 438 -0.02 22.84 5.79
CA ASN A 438 -0.59 24.20 5.65
C ASN A 438 0.46 25.27 5.88
N SER A 439 0.11 26.52 5.54
CA SER A 439 0.97 27.72 5.56
C SER A 439 1.65 28.07 6.90
N ASN A 440 1.42 27.32 7.97
CA ASN A 440 2.09 27.51 9.25
C ASN A 440 2.89 26.28 9.66
N SER A 441 3.09 25.31 8.76
CA SER A 441 3.87 24.11 9.03
C SER A 441 5.34 24.49 8.92
N ASP A 442 6.17 24.04 9.85
CA ASP A 442 7.53 24.55 9.94
C ASP A 442 8.53 23.69 9.14
N TYR A 443 8.37 22.37 9.14
CA TYR A 443 9.24 21.46 8.38
C TYR A 443 8.55 20.12 8.07
N LEU A 444 8.79 19.59 6.88
CA LEU A 444 8.48 18.20 6.52
C LEU A 444 9.74 17.54 5.93
N GLU A 445 10.10 16.38 6.47
CA GLU A 445 11.12 15.49 5.94
C GLU A 445 10.50 14.16 5.54
N VAL A 446 10.84 13.69 4.35
CA VAL A 446 10.51 12.37 3.83
C VAL A 446 11.83 11.75 3.37
N ASP A 447 12.19 10.61 3.93
CA ASP A 447 13.49 9.96 3.69
C ASP A 447 13.33 8.45 3.54
N SER A 448 13.71 7.89 2.38
CA SER A 448 13.62 6.46 2.13
C SER A 448 12.18 5.92 2.28
N VAL A 449 11.21 6.65 1.72
CA VAL A 449 9.78 6.30 1.80
C VAL A 449 9.23 6.00 0.41
N ARG A 450 8.40 4.96 0.30
CA ARG A 450 7.68 4.61 -0.92
C ARG A 450 6.18 4.89 -0.76
N PHE A 451 5.63 5.71 -1.64
CA PHE A 451 4.21 6.02 -1.74
C PHE A 451 3.62 5.38 -3.00
N GLU A 452 2.61 4.54 -2.84
CA GLU A 452 1.86 3.93 -3.94
C GLU A 452 0.42 4.45 -3.91
N LEU A 453 -0.05 5.08 -4.99
CA LEU A 453 -1.39 5.67 -5.08
C LEU A 453 -2.17 5.04 -6.23
N HIS A 454 -3.24 4.30 -5.94
CA HIS A 454 -3.99 3.56 -6.95
C HIS A 454 -5.18 4.31 -7.57
N ASN A 455 -5.61 5.40 -6.94
CA ASN A 455 -6.79 6.16 -7.35
C ASN A 455 -6.51 7.65 -7.53
N GLY A 456 -5.28 8.01 -7.86
CA GLY A 456 -4.87 9.39 -8.17
C GLY A 456 -4.73 10.26 -6.91
N GLY A 457 -5.16 11.52 -7.00
CA GLY A 457 -4.96 12.50 -5.92
C GLY A 457 -3.54 13.07 -5.89
N ASP A 458 -3.25 13.92 -4.91
CA ASP A 458 -1.91 14.45 -4.69
C ASP A 458 -1.19 13.59 -3.63
N ALA A 459 -0.04 13.01 -3.96
CA ALA A 459 0.81 12.35 -2.97
C ALA A 459 1.25 13.34 -1.88
N ILE A 460 1.67 14.54 -2.28
CA ILE A 460 2.12 15.58 -1.34
C ILE A 460 1.65 16.96 -1.81
N GLU A 461 0.96 17.70 -0.95
CA GLU A 461 0.72 19.13 -1.07
C GLU A 461 1.57 19.92 -0.06
N LEU A 462 2.50 20.71 -0.59
CA LEU A 462 3.41 21.56 0.16
C LEU A 462 2.88 22.99 0.25
N ASN A 463 2.60 23.48 1.44
CA ASN A 463 2.11 24.84 1.63
C ASN A 463 2.88 25.49 2.79
N GLY A 464 4.07 26.03 2.51
CA GLY A 464 4.81 26.90 3.45
C GLY A 464 5.61 26.22 4.57
N ALA A 465 6.02 24.96 4.41
CA ALA A 465 7.04 24.31 5.24
C ALA A 465 8.39 24.27 4.52
N ASP A 466 9.48 24.32 5.30
CA ASP A 466 10.79 23.83 4.83
C ASP A 466 10.63 22.35 4.47
N PHE A 467 11.23 21.90 3.37
CA PHE A 467 10.94 20.57 2.81
C PHE A 467 12.21 19.80 2.47
N THR A 468 12.31 18.58 2.98
CA THR A 468 13.38 17.63 2.62
C THR A 468 12.75 16.36 2.06
N MET A 469 13.18 15.91 0.88
CA MET A 469 12.76 14.64 0.29
C MET A 469 14.00 13.89 -0.22
N ILE A 470 14.33 12.75 0.38
CA ILE A 470 15.53 11.97 0.06
C ILE A 470 15.14 10.51 -0.21
N ASP A 471 15.71 9.89 -1.23
CA ASP A 471 15.53 8.47 -1.58
C ASP A 471 14.05 8.03 -1.55
N THR A 472 13.14 8.89 -2.00
CA THR A 472 11.69 8.70 -1.91
C THR A 472 11.12 8.29 -3.26
N ASP A 473 10.34 7.21 -3.27
CA ASP A 473 9.62 6.73 -4.44
C ASP A 473 8.15 7.20 -4.38
N ILE A 474 7.63 7.76 -5.46
CA ILE A 474 6.19 8.02 -5.62
C ILE A 474 5.71 7.35 -6.90
N VAL A 475 4.78 6.42 -6.76
CA VAL A 475 4.22 5.62 -7.86
C VAL A 475 2.71 5.82 -7.94
N GLY A 476 2.23 6.31 -9.09
CA GLY A 476 0.80 6.36 -9.40
C GLY A 476 0.36 5.14 -10.20
N HIS A 477 -0.55 4.32 -9.67
CA HIS A 477 -1.21 3.25 -10.42
C HIS A 477 -2.55 3.77 -10.93
N GLY A 478 -2.77 3.78 -12.25
CA GLY A 478 -4.00 4.34 -12.84
C GLY A 478 -3.89 5.85 -13.11
N PRO A 479 -4.75 6.70 -12.53
CA PRO A 479 -4.64 8.15 -12.74
C PRO A 479 -3.33 8.68 -12.15
N THR A 480 -2.73 9.65 -12.84
CA THR A 480 -1.44 10.24 -12.46
C THR A 480 -1.50 10.82 -11.05
N ALA A 481 -0.54 10.42 -10.20
CA ALA A 481 -0.40 10.98 -8.87
C ALA A 481 0.12 12.42 -8.96
N GLY A 482 -0.32 13.30 -8.06
CA GLY A 482 0.07 14.71 -8.05
C GLY A 482 1.17 15.01 -7.04
N LEU A 483 2.18 15.78 -7.42
CA LEU A 483 3.02 16.52 -6.49
C LEU A 483 2.62 17.98 -6.56
N ARG A 484 2.17 18.57 -5.45
CA ARG A 484 1.59 19.92 -5.46
C ARG A 484 2.39 20.94 -4.66
N ALA A 485 2.83 22.01 -5.32
CA ALA A 485 3.36 23.21 -4.69
C ALA A 485 2.22 24.23 -4.45
N GLY A 486 1.99 24.56 -3.19
CA GLY A 486 0.98 25.53 -2.75
C GLY A 486 1.52 26.96 -2.74
N SER A 487 0.60 27.94 -2.59
CA SER A 487 0.90 29.37 -2.74
C SER A 487 1.91 29.98 -1.75
N TYR A 488 2.25 29.26 -0.69
CA TYR A 488 3.22 29.69 0.33
C TYR A 488 4.54 28.90 0.26
N PHE A 489 4.72 28.02 -0.73
CA PHE A 489 5.96 27.26 -0.92
C PHE A 489 7.10 28.18 -1.40
N GLU A 490 8.27 28.09 -0.76
CA GLU A 490 9.48 28.82 -1.15
C GLU A 490 10.54 27.83 -1.65
N ARG A 491 10.89 27.86 -2.95
CA ARG A 491 11.84 26.91 -3.57
C ARG A 491 13.20 26.83 -2.85
N GLU A 492 13.68 27.93 -2.27
CA GLU A 492 14.96 27.99 -1.54
C GLU A 492 14.96 27.17 -0.24
N SER A 493 13.79 26.70 0.22
CA SER A 493 13.62 25.89 1.43
C SER A 493 13.64 24.38 1.18
N MET A 494 13.93 23.96 -0.06
CA MET A 494 13.87 22.55 -0.47
C MET A 494 15.25 21.88 -0.50
N THR A 495 15.35 20.68 0.06
CA THR A 495 16.50 19.76 -0.08
C THR A 495 16.00 18.44 -0.68
N VAL A 496 16.50 18.08 -1.87
CA VAL A 496 16.07 16.86 -2.59
C VAL A 496 17.26 16.03 -3.06
N ALA A 497 17.17 14.70 -3.00
CA ALA A 497 18.20 13.79 -3.51
C ALA A 497 17.64 12.38 -3.75
N GLY A 498 17.91 11.77 -4.91
CA GLY A 498 17.68 10.33 -5.13
C GLY A 498 16.21 9.91 -5.21
N ASN A 499 15.28 10.81 -5.52
CA ASN A 499 13.85 10.51 -5.55
C ASN A 499 13.44 9.95 -6.91
N VAL A 500 12.47 9.03 -6.92
CA VAL A 500 11.94 8.39 -8.14
C VAL A 500 10.45 8.67 -8.28
N PHE A 501 10.02 9.06 -9.48
CA PHE A 501 8.62 9.35 -9.79
C PHE A 501 8.15 8.50 -10.96
N GLU A 502 7.11 7.70 -10.75
CA GLU A 502 6.48 6.87 -11.78
C GLU A 502 5.00 7.26 -11.92
N ASN A 503 4.59 7.71 -13.12
CA ASN A 503 3.24 8.23 -13.37
C ASN A 503 2.82 9.31 -12.35
N VAL A 504 3.69 10.29 -12.16
CA VAL A 504 3.47 11.47 -11.32
C VAL A 504 3.49 12.72 -12.19
N GLU A 505 2.63 13.69 -11.88
CA GLU A 505 2.65 15.02 -12.47
C GLU A 505 2.85 16.09 -11.40
N LEU A 506 3.57 17.15 -11.75
CA LEU A 506 3.63 18.34 -10.93
C LEU A 506 2.36 19.18 -11.16
N ARG A 507 1.64 19.48 -10.09
CA ARG A 507 0.44 20.33 -10.09
C ARG A 507 0.77 21.64 -9.37
N ASP A 508 0.56 22.77 -10.01
CA ASP A 508 0.90 24.07 -9.41
C ASP A 508 -0.36 24.93 -9.20
N TYR A 509 -0.40 25.65 -8.07
CA TYR A 509 -1.37 26.72 -7.79
C TYR A 509 -0.85 28.12 -8.14
N THR A 510 0.43 28.23 -8.45
CA THR A 510 1.17 29.48 -8.55
C THR A 510 1.76 29.68 -9.95
N ASP A 511 1.99 30.94 -10.32
CA ASP A 511 2.67 31.33 -11.57
C ASP A 511 4.19 30.97 -11.54
N TYR A 512 4.59 29.90 -10.84
CA TYR A 512 5.97 29.38 -10.93
C TYR A 512 6.09 28.58 -12.22
N ASP A 513 6.15 29.30 -13.35
CA ASP A 513 6.32 28.72 -14.69
C ASP A 513 7.62 27.88 -14.83
N ASP A 514 8.50 27.89 -13.81
CA ASP A 514 9.84 27.29 -13.81
C ASP A 514 10.02 26.11 -12.81
N LEU A 515 8.96 25.61 -12.16
CA LEU A 515 9.04 24.38 -11.35
C LEU A 515 8.74 23.15 -12.22
N THR A 516 9.60 22.14 -12.13
CA THR A 516 9.52 20.89 -12.87
C THR A 516 9.71 19.70 -11.94
N LEU A 517 9.31 18.48 -12.35
CA LEU A 517 9.55 17.28 -11.54
C LEU A 517 11.04 17.00 -11.31
N SER A 518 11.90 17.33 -12.27
CA SER A 518 13.37 17.21 -12.11
C SER A 518 13.92 18.08 -10.97
N ASP A 519 13.21 19.13 -10.56
CA ASP A 519 13.58 19.89 -9.36
C ASP A 519 13.35 19.10 -8.06
N PHE A 520 12.54 18.03 -8.10
CA PHE A 520 12.22 17.16 -6.96
C PHE A 520 12.91 15.82 -7.00
N GLU A 521 13.37 15.34 -8.16
CA GLU A 521 14.18 14.10 -8.27
C GLU A 521 15.46 14.23 -7.43
N GLY A 522 15.87 15.47 -7.17
CA GLY A 522 17.24 15.78 -6.84
C GLY A 522 18.09 15.47 -8.07
N ASP A 523 19.37 15.69 -7.98
CA ASP A 523 20.22 15.25 -9.06
C ASP A 523 20.12 13.71 -9.17
N PRO A 524 19.64 13.11 -10.28
CA PRO A 524 19.43 11.66 -10.39
C PRO A 524 20.72 10.82 -10.33
N ARG A 525 21.83 11.42 -9.90
CA ARG A 525 23.20 11.09 -10.29
C ARG A 525 23.94 10.26 -9.26
N THR A 526 23.33 9.16 -8.84
CA THR A 526 24.10 8.05 -8.23
C THR A 526 23.77 6.66 -8.78
N ASN A 527 22.72 6.46 -9.59
CA ASN A 527 22.41 5.11 -10.11
C ASN A 527 22.62 4.90 -11.62
N ASP A 528 22.71 5.93 -12.45
CA ASP A 528 22.90 5.76 -13.91
C ASP A 528 24.34 5.96 -14.37
N GLY A 529 25.31 5.30 -13.71
CA GLY A 529 26.66 5.12 -14.25
C GLY A 529 27.44 6.39 -14.65
N ILE A 530 27.00 7.59 -14.25
CA ILE A 530 27.73 8.84 -14.48
C ILE A 530 29.01 8.77 -13.64
N ILE A 531 30.15 8.72 -14.33
CA ILE A 531 31.49 8.72 -13.73
C ILE A 531 31.77 10.11 -13.15
N ASP A 532 31.44 11.16 -13.91
CA ASP A 532 31.55 12.56 -13.48
C ASP A 532 30.76 13.47 -14.45
N ASP A 533 30.14 14.50 -13.89
CA ASP A 533 29.33 15.51 -14.55
C ASP A 533 29.87 16.93 -14.35
N PHE A 534 30.97 17.08 -13.60
CA PHE A 534 31.61 18.36 -13.29
C PHE A 534 30.73 19.37 -12.52
N GLU A 535 29.57 18.97 -11.97
CA GLU A 535 28.64 19.85 -11.25
C GLU A 535 29.07 20.12 -9.80
N ARG A 536 29.98 19.31 -9.28
CA ARG A 536 30.62 19.58 -7.98
C ARG A 536 31.65 20.68 -8.19
N GLU A 537 31.52 21.82 -7.49
CA GLU A 537 32.44 22.99 -7.53
C GLU A 537 33.93 22.67 -7.19
N GLU A 538 34.30 21.40 -7.03
CA GLU A 538 35.62 20.93 -6.62
C GLU A 538 36.21 19.92 -7.62
N LEU A 539 37.12 20.37 -8.50
CA LEU A 539 37.94 19.51 -9.38
C LEU A 539 39.03 18.70 -8.64
N THR A 540 38.82 18.34 -7.38
CA THR A 540 39.87 17.78 -6.51
C THR A 540 40.29 16.35 -6.89
N GLU A 541 39.46 15.65 -7.65
CA GLU A 541 39.73 14.32 -8.21
C GLU A 541 40.53 14.36 -9.51
N TYR A 542 40.90 15.54 -10.00
CA TYR A 542 41.71 15.73 -11.20
C TYR A 542 43.07 16.37 -10.91
N SER A 543 44.12 15.84 -11.53
CA SER A 543 45.41 16.54 -11.67
C SER A 543 45.52 17.26 -13.00
N PHE A 544 45.99 18.51 -12.93
CA PHE A 544 46.12 19.42 -14.06
C PHE A 544 47.59 19.69 -14.37
N ASP A 545 47.99 19.47 -15.64
CA ASP A 545 49.32 19.85 -16.13
C ASP A 545 49.40 21.34 -16.54
N ASP A 546 48.26 22.03 -16.77
CA ASP A 546 48.11 23.47 -17.14
C ASP A 546 46.76 24.08 -16.62
N GLU A 547 46.40 25.33 -16.96
CA GLU A 547 45.15 26.00 -16.53
C GLU A 547 43.88 25.35 -17.13
N ALA A 548 43.23 24.45 -16.41
CA ALA A 548 41.82 24.08 -16.62
C ALA A 548 40.95 24.67 -15.51
N SER A 549 39.68 24.94 -15.80
CA SER A 549 38.73 25.50 -14.84
C SER A 549 37.33 24.96 -15.08
N LEU A 550 36.49 24.93 -14.05
CA LEU A 550 35.04 24.82 -14.22
C LEU A 550 34.50 26.14 -14.77
N SER A 551 33.52 26.06 -15.66
CA SER A 551 32.87 27.23 -16.27
C SER A 551 31.38 27.01 -16.43
N ASP A 552 30.57 27.98 -15.98
CA ASP A 552 29.12 27.97 -16.17
C ASP A 552 28.72 28.11 -17.65
N ALA A 553 29.63 28.63 -18.48
CA ALA A 553 29.43 28.71 -19.93
C ALA A 553 29.69 27.38 -20.65
N ALA A 554 30.12 26.35 -19.91
CA ALA A 554 30.56 25.06 -20.42
C ALA A 554 29.62 23.90 -20.09
N ALA A 555 28.49 24.13 -19.41
CA ALA A 555 27.52 23.08 -19.05
C ALA A 555 26.50 22.85 -20.18
N ARG A 556 26.22 21.58 -20.46
CA ARG A 556 25.11 21.12 -21.31
C ARG A 556 23.84 20.97 -20.47
N ASN A 557 23.95 20.34 -19.30
CA ASN A 557 22.89 20.10 -18.33
C ASN A 557 23.43 20.39 -16.93
N GLY A 558 23.01 21.51 -16.33
CA GLY A 558 23.42 21.90 -14.98
C GLY A 558 24.16 23.23 -14.92
N MET A 559 24.95 23.45 -13.87
CA MET A 559 25.63 24.71 -13.55
C MET A 559 27.08 24.76 -14.06
N HIS A 560 27.78 23.65 -14.28
CA HIS A 560 29.22 23.65 -14.57
C HIS A 560 29.65 22.58 -15.58
N GLY A 561 30.46 22.95 -16.57
CA GLY A 561 31.22 22.00 -17.38
C GLY A 561 32.73 22.23 -17.30
N LEU A 562 33.51 21.25 -17.72
CA LEU A 562 34.98 21.36 -17.71
C LEU A 562 35.47 22.22 -18.89
N ASP A 563 35.98 23.42 -18.59
CA ASP A 563 36.63 24.32 -19.56
C ASP A 563 38.12 24.03 -19.63
N LEU A 564 38.52 23.49 -20.78
CA LEU A 564 39.91 23.22 -21.10
C LEU A 564 40.46 24.32 -22.02
N ASP A 565 41.15 25.32 -21.45
CA ASP A 565 41.73 26.44 -22.19
C ASP A 565 43.19 26.15 -22.63
N GLY A 566 43.38 25.79 -23.89
CA GLY A 566 44.69 25.53 -24.48
C GLY A 566 45.46 26.82 -24.77
N ASN A 567 46.12 27.42 -23.77
CA ASN A 567 46.93 28.61 -24.05
C ASN A 567 48.19 28.27 -24.88
N SER A 568 48.36 29.03 -25.96
CA SER A 568 49.02 28.76 -27.26
C SER A 568 50.35 28.01 -27.45
N ASN A 569 50.95 27.24 -26.52
CA ASN A 569 52.14 26.39 -26.85
C ASN A 569 52.39 25.16 -25.95
N THR A 570 51.55 24.87 -24.96
CA THR A 570 51.71 23.71 -24.08
C THR A 570 50.52 22.78 -24.19
N SER A 571 50.79 21.48 -24.18
CA SER A 571 49.78 20.43 -24.14
C SER A 571 49.22 20.34 -22.71
N GLY A 572 48.00 20.82 -22.49
CA GLY A 572 47.29 20.63 -21.23
C GLY A 572 46.69 19.22 -21.15
N ALA A 573 46.99 18.49 -20.09
CA ALA A 573 46.37 17.21 -19.79
C ALA A 573 45.63 17.30 -18.45
N VAL A 574 44.42 16.75 -18.41
CA VAL A 574 43.62 16.55 -17.20
C VAL A 574 43.56 15.05 -16.94
N ARG A 575 43.89 14.63 -15.72
CA ARG A 575 43.97 13.21 -15.35
C ARG A 575 43.14 12.96 -14.11
N SER A 576 42.34 11.90 -14.10
CA SER A 576 41.65 11.48 -12.87
C SER A 576 42.65 10.84 -11.89
N ASP A 577 42.82 11.43 -10.71
CA ASP A 577 43.72 10.96 -9.65
C ASP A 577 42.98 10.01 -8.71
N SER A 578 42.96 8.70 -9.00
CA SER A 578 42.58 7.61 -8.06
C SER A 578 41.28 7.75 -7.22
N GLY A 579 40.36 8.66 -7.54
CA GLY A 579 39.16 8.97 -6.76
C GLY A 579 37.82 8.71 -7.45
N LEU A 580 37.77 8.75 -8.79
CA LEU A 580 36.63 8.29 -9.57
C LEU A 580 36.48 6.78 -9.38
N GLY A 581 35.24 6.28 -9.24
CA GLY A 581 34.91 4.90 -8.89
C GLY A 581 35.44 3.81 -9.83
N THR A 582 34.74 2.68 -9.94
CA THR A 582 35.13 1.59 -10.84
C THR A 582 35.27 2.10 -12.27
N TYR A 583 36.49 2.05 -12.80
CA TYR A 583 36.77 2.40 -14.19
C TYR A 583 36.12 1.40 -15.14
N PRO A 584 35.66 1.85 -16.33
CA PRO A 584 34.98 0.98 -17.28
C PRO A 584 35.84 -0.23 -17.65
N GLY A 585 35.22 -1.41 -17.67
CA GLY A 585 35.76 -2.63 -18.24
C GLY A 585 35.78 -2.57 -19.77
N PRO A 586 36.52 -3.50 -20.42
CA PRO A 586 36.56 -3.59 -21.88
C PRO A 586 35.20 -3.89 -22.53
N ASP A 587 34.22 -4.35 -21.76
CA ASP A 587 32.89 -4.75 -22.24
C ASP A 587 31.81 -3.68 -21.99
N ASP A 588 32.17 -2.50 -21.45
CA ASP A 588 31.20 -1.47 -21.09
C ASP A 588 30.88 -0.54 -22.28
N ILE A 589 29.67 0.02 -22.28
CA ILE A 589 29.28 1.15 -23.15
C ILE A 589 29.53 2.44 -22.38
N TRP A 590 30.02 3.46 -23.05
CA TRP A 590 30.51 4.68 -22.42
C TRP A 590 30.19 5.86 -23.30
N GLU A 591 29.79 6.95 -22.65
CA GLU A 591 29.39 8.16 -23.33
C GLU A 591 29.96 9.39 -22.67
N PHE A 592 30.20 10.40 -23.49
CA PHE A 592 30.59 11.72 -23.02
C PHE A 592 30.10 12.78 -24.01
N TRP A 593 29.91 13.99 -23.50
CA TRP A 593 29.52 15.14 -24.28
C TRP A 593 30.67 16.12 -24.44
N TRP A 594 30.77 16.73 -25.61
CA TRP A 594 31.80 17.73 -25.90
C TRP A 594 31.30 18.84 -26.82
N ASN A 595 31.79 20.05 -26.62
CA ASN A 595 31.45 21.23 -27.41
C ASN A 595 32.72 22.00 -27.84
N PRO A 596 33.08 21.98 -29.14
CA PRO A 596 34.24 22.70 -29.64
C PRO A 596 33.90 24.19 -29.83
N GLN A 597 34.76 25.07 -29.35
CA GLN A 597 34.53 26.52 -29.45
C GLN A 597 35.19 27.15 -30.69
N THR A 598 36.13 26.47 -31.37
CA THR A 598 36.78 26.96 -32.59
C THR A 598 37.05 25.85 -33.62
N THR A 599 37.36 26.21 -34.87
CA THR A 599 37.54 25.27 -36.00
C THR A 599 38.97 24.75 -36.21
N ASN A 600 39.94 25.14 -35.37
CA ASN A 600 41.36 24.73 -35.47
C ASN A 600 41.85 24.08 -34.16
N GLN A 601 41.30 22.91 -33.82
CA GLN A 601 41.51 22.23 -32.55
C GLN A 601 41.82 20.75 -32.75
N ASN A 602 42.81 20.21 -32.04
CA ASN A 602 42.93 18.76 -31.86
C ASN A 602 42.68 18.43 -30.39
N PHE A 603 41.58 17.75 -30.10
CA PHE A 603 41.26 17.26 -28.78
C PHE A 603 41.26 15.72 -28.77
N ASN A 604 41.90 15.16 -27.75
CA ASN A 604 42.00 13.72 -27.56
C ASN A 604 41.39 13.33 -26.22
N VAL A 605 40.42 12.41 -26.25
CA VAL A 605 40.01 11.66 -25.06
C VAL A 605 40.75 10.34 -25.07
N ASN A 606 41.56 10.09 -24.03
CA ASN A 606 42.33 8.86 -23.89
C ASN A 606 41.71 7.99 -22.80
N PHE A 607 41.56 6.72 -23.13
CA PHE A 607 40.95 5.72 -22.29
C PHE A 607 41.92 4.56 -22.02
N ALA A 608 41.81 3.94 -20.84
CA ALA A 608 42.63 2.81 -20.40
C ALA A 608 44.14 3.11 -20.30
N LEU A 609 44.52 4.11 -19.51
CA LEU A 609 45.93 4.44 -19.25
C LEU A 609 46.52 3.61 -18.10
N GLN A 610 47.57 2.83 -18.39
CA GLN A 610 48.36 2.19 -17.34
C GLN A 610 49.05 3.25 -16.47
N SER A 611 48.84 3.18 -15.15
CA SER A 611 49.32 4.19 -14.20
C SER A 611 50.82 4.46 -14.33
N GLY A 612 51.20 5.64 -14.85
CA GLY A 612 52.54 6.19 -14.73
C GLY A 612 53.27 6.57 -16.02
N ASP A 613 52.93 5.98 -17.17
CA ASP A 613 53.50 6.35 -18.47
C ASP A 613 52.38 6.30 -19.53
N LEU A 614 52.09 7.43 -20.18
CA LEU A 614 51.03 7.62 -21.19
C LEU A 614 51.28 6.83 -22.51
N THR A 615 51.96 5.68 -22.45
CA THR A 615 52.52 5.00 -23.61
C THR A 615 51.62 3.95 -24.23
N GLU A 616 50.60 3.45 -23.50
CA GLU A 616 49.70 2.39 -24.00
C GLU A 616 48.25 2.69 -23.58
N GLY A 617 47.29 2.60 -24.53
CA GLY A 617 45.85 2.85 -24.29
C GLY A 617 45.06 3.14 -25.58
N PHE A 618 43.74 3.31 -25.48
CA PHE A 618 42.88 3.71 -26.59
C PHE A 618 42.69 5.23 -26.60
N ARG A 619 42.54 5.81 -27.80
CA ARG A 619 42.37 7.25 -28.00
C ARG A 619 41.29 7.52 -29.03
N VAL A 620 40.30 8.31 -28.63
CA VAL A 620 39.44 9.05 -29.56
C VAL A 620 40.08 10.41 -29.79
N ASN A 621 40.54 10.66 -31.01
CA ASN A 621 41.13 11.92 -31.43
C ASN A 621 40.17 12.66 -32.36
N VAL A 622 39.64 13.78 -31.89
CA VAL A 622 38.85 14.73 -32.66
C VAL A 622 39.80 15.82 -33.18
N SER A 623 40.04 15.79 -34.49
CA SER A 623 40.87 16.75 -35.21
C SER A 623 39.99 17.67 -36.04
N LEU A 624 39.92 18.92 -35.63
CA LEU A 624 39.28 20.03 -36.31
C LEU A 624 40.40 20.87 -36.93
N ASP A 625 40.74 20.63 -38.20
CA ASP A 625 41.56 21.59 -38.94
C ASP A 625 40.75 22.20 -40.08
N ASP A 626 41.09 23.43 -40.51
CA ASP A 626 40.40 24.16 -41.58
C ASP A 626 40.31 23.38 -42.93
N SER A 627 41.00 22.24 -43.05
CA SER A 627 41.03 21.38 -44.23
C SER A 627 40.38 20.00 -44.06
N ASN A 628 40.18 19.52 -42.83
CA ASN A 628 39.66 18.19 -42.48
C ASN A 628 39.09 18.21 -41.04
N GLN A 629 37.81 17.91 -40.90
CA GLN A 629 37.16 17.65 -39.60
C GLN A 629 37.02 16.13 -39.43
N LEU A 630 37.97 15.54 -38.72
CA LEU A 630 38.15 14.10 -38.60
C LEU A 630 38.02 13.68 -37.15
N ILE A 631 37.17 12.70 -36.87
CA ILE A 631 37.32 11.90 -35.65
C ILE A 631 38.06 10.63 -36.03
N SER A 632 39.09 10.28 -35.26
CA SER A 632 39.87 9.06 -35.47
C SER A 632 40.02 8.27 -34.19
N PHE A 633 39.92 6.96 -34.32
CA PHE A 633 40.17 6.03 -33.23
C PHE A 633 41.57 5.44 -33.40
N GLN A 634 42.39 5.53 -32.36
CA GLN A 634 43.80 5.14 -32.39
C GLN A 634 44.13 4.28 -31.17
N GLU A 635 44.86 3.20 -31.40
CA GLU A 635 45.51 2.43 -30.34
C GLU A 635 46.91 3.00 -30.14
N ARG A 636 47.18 3.54 -28.96
CA ARG A 636 48.50 4.02 -28.58
C ARG A 636 49.31 2.83 -28.11
N GLY A 637 50.39 2.50 -28.83
CA GLY A 637 51.37 1.51 -28.39
C GLY A 637 52.69 2.18 -28.00
N SER A 638 53.51 1.49 -27.21
CA SER A 638 54.86 1.95 -26.83
C SER A 638 55.81 2.21 -28.01
N SER A 639 55.45 1.77 -29.23
CA SER A 639 56.16 2.01 -30.49
C SER A 639 55.54 3.07 -31.42
N GLY A 640 54.45 3.73 -31.03
CA GLY A 640 53.71 4.71 -31.82
C GLY A 640 52.21 4.41 -31.90
N ASP A 641 51.44 5.36 -32.39
CA ASP A 641 49.98 5.25 -32.50
C ASP A 641 49.61 4.39 -33.73
N THR A 642 48.88 3.30 -33.51
CA THR A 642 48.27 2.47 -34.54
C THR A 642 46.89 3.03 -34.85
N TYR A 643 46.67 3.34 -36.13
CA TYR A 643 45.44 3.94 -36.59
C TYR A 643 44.35 2.88 -36.80
N LEU A 644 43.25 2.95 -36.05
CA LEU A 644 42.15 1.98 -36.12
C LEU A 644 41.05 2.44 -37.11
N GLY A 645 40.81 3.75 -37.24
CA GLY A 645 40.01 4.33 -38.33
C GLY A 645 39.64 5.80 -38.17
N GLN A 646 38.91 6.36 -39.15
CA GLN A 646 38.36 7.73 -39.16
C GLN A 646 36.99 7.84 -39.81
N ALA A 647 36.21 8.83 -39.37
CA ALA A 647 35.16 9.45 -40.16
C ALA A 647 35.38 10.95 -40.34
N ASP A 648 34.92 11.45 -41.49
CA ASP A 648 34.68 12.88 -41.69
C ASP A 648 33.38 13.25 -40.96
N LEU A 649 33.42 14.24 -40.08
CA LEU A 649 32.24 14.80 -39.41
C LEU A 649 32.08 16.27 -39.81
N ASP A 650 30.85 16.73 -40.01
CA ASP A 650 30.56 18.16 -40.19
C ASP A 650 30.35 18.80 -38.81
N ILE A 651 31.46 19.20 -38.19
CA ILE A 651 31.49 19.71 -36.81
C ILE A 651 31.35 21.23 -36.86
N GLN A 652 30.32 21.74 -36.19
CA GLN A 652 30.03 23.15 -35.98
C GLN A 652 30.56 23.56 -34.60
N THR A 653 31.11 24.77 -34.53
CA THR A 653 31.48 25.37 -33.25
C THR A 653 30.22 25.72 -32.46
N ASP A 654 30.31 25.76 -31.12
CA ASP A 654 29.20 26.07 -30.22
C ASP A 654 28.05 25.05 -30.26
N THR A 655 28.32 23.81 -30.69
CA THR A 655 27.35 22.72 -30.74
C THR A 655 27.81 21.57 -29.86
N TRP A 656 26.89 20.99 -29.07
CA TRP A 656 27.17 19.82 -28.25
C TRP A 656 27.07 18.53 -29.09
N TYR A 657 28.08 17.68 -28.95
CA TYR A 657 28.17 16.38 -29.58
C TYR A 657 28.19 15.29 -28.52
N ARG A 658 27.40 14.23 -28.72
CA ARG A 658 27.49 12.99 -27.92
C ARG A 658 28.45 12.06 -28.60
N THR A 659 29.39 11.48 -27.87
CA THR A 659 30.18 10.36 -28.37
C THR A 659 29.92 9.15 -27.51
N ILE A 660 29.44 8.06 -28.13
CA ILE A 660 29.24 6.76 -27.50
C ILE A 660 30.33 5.83 -28.02
N VAL A 661 31.11 5.25 -27.11
CA VAL A 661 32.05 4.17 -27.39
C VAL A 661 31.39 2.89 -26.84
N ASP A 662 31.39 1.83 -27.62
CA ASP A 662 30.79 0.56 -27.25
C ASP A 662 31.86 -0.54 -27.36
N GLY A 663 32.27 -1.05 -26.19
CA GLY A 663 33.19 -2.18 -26.06
C GLY A 663 32.49 -3.52 -25.86
N SER A 664 31.18 -3.54 -25.68
CA SER A 664 30.39 -4.74 -25.34
C SER A 664 30.32 -5.77 -26.47
N ARG A 665 30.71 -5.37 -27.69
CA ARG A 665 30.58 -6.21 -28.87
C ARG A 665 31.76 -7.19 -28.93
N SER A 666 31.41 -8.48 -28.96
CA SER A 666 32.39 -9.58 -29.07
C SER A 666 33.27 -9.54 -30.34
N ASP A 667 32.88 -8.76 -31.36
CA ASP A 667 33.57 -8.60 -32.64
C ASP A 667 34.41 -7.32 -32.77
N GLY A 668 34.46 -6.45 -31.75
CA GLY A 668 35.32 -5.27 -31.72
C GLY A 668 34.69 -4.06 -31.03
N TRP A 669 35.25 -2.88 -31.26
CA TRP A 669 34.76 -1.63 -30.67
C TRP A 669 34.00 -0.82 -31.72
N SER A 670 32.89 -0.19 -31.33
CA SER A 670 32.21 0.82 -32.16
C SER A 670 32.22 2.20 -31.52
N VAL A 671 32.35 3.23 -32.36
CA VAL A 671 32.25 4.63 -31.92
C VAL A 671 31.13 5.32 -32.71
N HIS A 672 30.18 5.89 -31.99
CA HIS A 672 29.04 6.62 -32.52
C HIS A 672 29.14 8.08 -32.09
N VAL A 673 28.97 9.00 -33.04
CA VAL A 673 28.88 10.44 -32.73
C VAL A 673 27.52 10.94 -33.15
N ASP A 674 26.75 11.42 -32.18
CA ASP A 674 25.46 12.06 -32.40
C ASP A 674 25.65 13.57 -32.57
N THR A 675 25.16 14.08 -33.71
CA THR A 675 25.24 15.49 -34.10
C THR A 675 23.92 16.24 -33.89
N GLY A 676 22.88 15.57 -33.37
CA GLY A 676 21.54 16.15 -33.15
C GLY A 676 20.65 16.21 -34.40
N GLU A 677 21.18 16.03 -35.61
CA GLU A 677 20.39 15.93 -36.86
C GLU A 677 20.26 14.47 -37.39
N GLY A 678 20.63 13.50 -36.55
CA GLY A 678 20.62 12.06 -36.85
C GLY A 678 21.95 11.42 -36.48
N SER A 679 21.92 10.21 -35.90
CA SER A 679 23.14 9.51 -35.50
C SER A 679 23.97 9.08 -36.72
N SER A 680 25.23 9.49 -36.73
CA SER A 680 26.20 9.04 -37.73
C SER A 680 27.09 7.98 -37.10
N VAL A 681 27.04 6.75 -37.61
CA VAL A 681 28.02 5.71 -37.25
C VAL A 681 29.37 6.13 -37.85
N VAL A 682 30.31 6.45 -36.98
CA VAL A 682 31.64 6.94 -37.35
C VAL A 682 32.58 5.78 -37.72
N GLY A 683 32.30 4.56 -37.27
CA GLY A 683 32.92 3.34 -37.78
C GLY A 683 32.69 2.15 -36.85
N GLU A 684 32.54 0.96 -37.44
CA GLU A 684 32.66 -0.32 -36.74
C GLU A 684 34.09 -0.84 -36.95
N PHE A 685 34.82 -1.12 -35.87
CA PHE A 685 36.21 -1.54 -35.94
C PHE A 685 36.37 -2.96 -35.41
N GLU A 686 36.56 -3.92 -36.31
CA GLU A 686 36.85 -5.30 -35.95
C GLU A 686 38.26 -5.40 -35.34
N THR A 687 38.34 -5.47 -34.01
CA THR A 687 39.57 -5.80 -33.28
C THR A 687 39.29 -6.94 -32.29
N ASP A 688 40.28 -7.81 -32.08
CA ASP A 688 40.15 -8.94 -31.15
C ASP A 688 40.21 -8.43 -29.70
N ALA A 689 39.03 -8.15 -29.11
CA ALA A 689 38.89 -7.61 -27.75
C ALA A 689 39.63 -8.45 -26.68
N THR A 690 39.85 -9.75 -26.96
CA THR A 690 40.50 -10.68 -26.02
C THR A 690 41.98 -10.36 -25.74
N GLN A 691 42.66 -9.56 -26.58
CA GLN A 691 44.06 -9.17 -26.32
C GLN A 691 44.23 -8.12 -25.22
N TYR A 692 43.15 -7.49 -24.74
CA TYR A 692 43.21 -6.28 -23.91
C TYR A 692 42.74 -6.47 -22.45
N THR A 693 42.39 -7.69 -22.04
CA THR A 693 41.96 -8.05 -20.67
C THR A 693 43.08 -8.01 -19.60
N GLN A 694 44.31 -7.57 -19.92
CA GLN A 694 45.47 -7.58 -19.00
C GLN A 694 45.79 -6.23 -18.32
N TYR A 695 45.07 -5.15 -18.62
CA TYR A 695 45.35 -3.84 -18.04
C TYR A 695 44.54 -3.61 -16.75
N GLY A 696 45.18 -3.72 -15.58
CA GLY A 696 44.53 -3.44 -14.29
C GLY A 696 44.26 -1.94 -14.08
N THR A 697 43.08 -1.64 -13.51
CA THR A 697 42.58 -0.33 -13.00
C THR A 697 43.25 0.90 -13.61
N SER A 698 42.61 1.51 -14.61
CA SER A 698 43.22 2.55 -15.45
C SER A 698 42.36 3.81 -15.51
N GLY A 699 43.01 4.98 -15.43
CA GLY A 699 42.36 6.30 -15.37
C GLY A 699 41.91 6.86 -16.74
N ILE A 700 41.06 7.90 -16.72
CA ILE A 700 40.69 8.69 -17.90
C ILE A 700 41.60 9.91 -17.99
N ALA A 701 42.08 10.24 -19.19
CA ALA A 701 42.80 11.50 -19.40
C ALA A 701 42.35 12.26 -20.65
N TYR A 702 42.06 13.53 -20.43
CA TYR A 702 41.70 14.50 -21.46
C TYR A 702 42.95 15.25 -21.90
N TRP A 703 43.18 15.36 -23.20
CA TRP A 703 44.34 16.06 -23.74
C TRP A 703 43.95 16.95 -24.93
N ILE A 704 44.04 18.27 -24.73
CA ILE A 704 43.95 19.26 -25.81
C ILE A 704 45.33 19.65 -26.34
N SER A 705 45.43 19.73 -27.67
CA SER A 705 46.58 20.31 -28.36
C SER A 705 46.10 21.29 -29.43
N GLY A 706 46.46 22.56 -29.28
CA GLY A 706 45.91 23.65 -30.09
C GLY A 706 45.77 24.89 -29.23
N ALA A 707 45.54 26.04 -29.86
CA ALA A 707 45.51 27.34 -29.17
C ALA A 707 44.08 27.84 -28.90
N ASP A 708 43.15 27.00 -28.43
CA ASP A 708 41.72 27.34 -28.21
C ASP A 708 41.00 26.36 -27.23
N ARG A 709 39.70 26.58 -26.93
CA ARG A 709 38.88 25.93 -25.88
C ARG A 709 37.94 24.79 -26.33
N VAL A 710 37.76 23.77 -25.49
CA VAL A 710 36.71 22.73 -25.61
C VAL A 710 36.01 22.57 -24.26
N TYR A 711 34.69 22.41 -24.28
CA TYR A 711 33.90 22.06 -23.10
C TYR A 711 33.58 20.57 -23.09
N LEU A 712 33.64 19.95 -21.92
CA LEU A 712 33.28 18.54 -21.68
C LEU A 712 32.23 18.45 -20.58
N ASP A 713 31.31 17.51 -20.72
CA ASP A 713 30.21 17.29 -19.79
C ASP A 713 29.73 15.83 -19.81
N ASP A 714 29.01 15.40 -18.77
CA ASP A 714 28.26 14.14 -18.64
C ASP A 714 29.05 12.88 -19.10
N ILE A 715 30.09 12.47 -18.36
CA ILE A 715 30.81 11.21 -18.65
C ILE A 715 30.11 10.06 -17.95
N ALA A 716 29.58 9.09 -18.69
CA ALA A 716 28.84 7.97 -18.13
C ALA A 716 29.23 6.61 -18.71
N THR A 717 29.04 5.55 -17.92
CA THR A 717 28.97 4.16 -18.35
C THR A 717 27.52 3.72 -18.42
N ARG A 718 27.15 2.97 -19.46
CA ARG A 718 25.82 2.42 -19.64
C ARG A 718 25.90 0.89 -19.60
N ASP A 719 25.03 0.28 -18.79
CA ASP A 719 24.92 -1.18 -18.72
C ASP A 719 24.41 -1.78 -20.04
N THR A 720 24.91 -2.95 -20.41
CA THR A 720 24.91 -3.53 -21.77
C THR A 720 23.58 -4.08 -22.29
N ASN A 721 22.42 -3.68 -21.76
CA ASN A 721 21.14 -4.27 -22.17
C ASN A 721 20.08 -3.27 -22.66
N PRO A 722 20.19 -2.72 -23.90
CA PRO A 722 19.22 -1.74 -24.42
C PRO A 722 18.16 -2.33 -25.37
N LEU A 723 17.79 -3.61 -25.29
CA LEU A 723 16.79 -4.22 -26.20
C LEU A 723 15.74 -5.09 -25.47
N ASN A 724 15.01 -4.52 -24.52
CA ASN A 724 13.65 -4.96 -24.26
C ASN A 724 12.75 -3.73 -24.33
N GLU A 725 12.02 -3.62 -25.45
CA GLU A 725 10.87 -2.73 -25.54
C GLU A 725 9.90 -3.05 -24.40
N GLU A 726 9.35 -2.01 -23.77
CA GLU A 726 8.32 -2.10 -22.74
C GLU A 726 7.14 -2.96 -23.22
N GLU A 727 7.13 -4.23 -22.86
CA GLU A 727 5.89 -5.02 -22.83
C GLU A 727 5.24 -4.85 -21.47
N THR A 728 3.95 -4.55 -21.48
CA THR A 728 3.09 -4.43 -20.31
C THR A 728 3.22 -5.71 -19.46
N PRO A 729 3.48 -5.63 -18.14
CA PRO A 729 3.61 -6.83 -17.31
C PRO A 729 2.33 -7.66 -17.37
N GLY A 730 2.45 -8.95 -17.72
CA GLY A 730 1.34 -9.89 -17.58
C GLY A 730 1.00 -10.10 -16.10
N THR A 731 -0.21 -10.57 -15.81
CA THR A 731 -0.58 -10.95 -14.44
C THR A 731 0.26 -12.16 -14.03
N VAL A 732 1.12 -11.97 -13.03
CA VAL A 732 1.88 -13.07 -12.41
C VAL A 732 0.88 -13.99 -11.71
N VAL A 733 0.81 -15.22 -12.19
CA VAL A 733 0.03 -16.29 -11.57
C VAL A 733 0.77 -16.78 -10.33
N ASP A 734 2.07 -17.02 -10.51
CA ASP A 734 2.99 -17.47 -9.49
C ASP A 734 4.44 -17.33 -9.98
N ASP A 735 5.26 -16.61 -9.23
CA ASP A 735 6.71 -16.48 -9.43
C ASP A 735 7.49 -17.25 -8.34
N PHE A 736 6.79 -17.97 -7.45
CA PHE A 736 7.36 -18.75 -6.34
C PHE A 736 8.18 -17.92 -5.32
N GLU A 737 8.15 -16.60 -5.40
CA GLU A 737 8.97 -15.70 -4.58
C GLU A 737 8.57 -15.68 -3.10
N ASP A 738 7.37 -16.15 -2.79
CA ASP A 738 6.89 -16.30 -1.41
C ASP A 738 7.49 -17.54 -0.70
N GLY A 739 8.23 -18.39 -1.43
CA GLY A 739 8.83 -19.63 -0.94
C GLY A 739 7.81 -20.68 -0.49
N SER A 740 6.54 -20.49 -0.81
CA SER A 740 5.42 -21.37 -0.49
C SER A 740 5.04 -22.24 -1.68
N LEU A 741 4.37 -23.35 -1.41
CA LEU A 741 3.70 -24.19 -2.41
C LEU A 741 2.27 -24.52 -1.97
N SER A 742 1.69 -23.66 -1.11
CA SER A 742 0.46 -23.92 -0.37
C SER A 742 -0.80 -23.96 -1.25
N GLU A 743 -0.71 -23.25 -2.37
CA GLU A 743 -1.66 -23.10 -3.48
C GLU A 743 -1.58 -24.28 -4.45
N TYR A 744 -0.68 -25.25 -4.18
CA TYR A 744 -0.60 -26.50 -4.89
C TYR A 744 -0.80 -27.74 -4.02
N THR A 745 -1.49 -28.72 -4.59
CA THR A 745 -1.53 -30.09 -4.10
C THR A 745 -0.38 -30.89 -4.72
N VAL A 746 0.61 -31.26 -3.89
CA VAL A 746 1.71 -32.14 -4.27
C VAL A 746 1.31 -33.61 -4.08
N SER A 747 1.44 -34.43 -5.12
CA SER A 747 1.16 -35.86 -5.09
C SER A 747 2.26 -36.67 -5.76
N GLY A 748 2.81 -37.64 -5.01
CA GLY A 748 3.76 -38.61 -5.54
C GLY A 748 5.16 -38.06 -5.81
N ALA A 749 5.53 -36.86 -5.37
CA ALA A 749 6.88 -36.30 -5.38
C ALA A 749 7.37 -36.13 -3.93
N ASP A 750 8.39 -36.89 -3.51
CA ASP A 750 8.94 -36.78 -2.15
C ASP A 750 9.96 -35.61 -2.02
N GLY A 751 10.14 -34.78 -3.06
CA GLY A 751 11.15 -33.73 -3.12
C GLY A 751 10.76 -32.44 -3.88
N THR A 752 9.47 -32.19 -4.13
CA THR A 752 9.05 -30.90 -4.72
C THR A 752 9.15 -29.78 -3.68
N THR A 753 9.91 -28.73 -3.99
CA THR A 753 10.18 -27.59 -3.08
C THR A 753 10.28 -26.28 -3.87
N ALA A 754 9.90 -25.15 -3.26
CA ALA A 754 10.40 -23.85 -3.70
C ALA A 754 11.90 -23.77 -3.35
N SER A 755 12.75 -23.50 -4.33
CA SER A 755 14.21 -23.67 -4.27
C SER A 755 14.92 -22.34 -4.56
N ASP A 756 15.81 -21.94 -3.66
CA ASP A 756 16.62 -20.70 -3.75
C ASP A 756 17.84 -20.82 -4.69
N THR A 757 18.09 -22.02 -5.21
CA THR A 757 19.25 -22.30 -6.06
C THR A 757 18.96 -22.27 -7.55
N ALA A 758 17.71 -22.01 -7.95
CA ALA A 758 17.28 -22.17 -9.32
C ALA A 758 16.08 -21.29 -9.70
N ALA A 759 16.21 -19.99 -9.44
CA ALA A 759 15.32 -18.97 -9.96
C ALA A 759 15.84 -18.45 -11.33
N PHE A 760 14.95 -18.19 -12.27
CA PHE A 760 15.21 -17.43 -13.49
C PHE A 760 15.35 -15.95 -13.14
N ARG A 761 14.44 -15.44 -12.30
CA ARG A 761 14.45 -14.09 -11.70
C ARG A 761 14.06 -14.20 -10.23
N GLY A 762 14.51 -13.25 -9.42
CA GLY A 762 14.18 -13.27 -7.99
C GLY A 762 14.97 -14.28 -7.16
N SER A 763 14.39 -14.69 -6.04
CA SER A 763 15.00 -15.47 -4.97
C SER A 763 14.59 -16.94 -4.98
N TYR A 764 13.47 -17.33 -5.61
CA TYR A 764 12.94 -18.68 -5.55
C TYR A 764 12.38 -19.14 -6.89
N GLY A 765 12.58 -20.41 -7.23
CA GLY A 765 11.89 -21.08 -8.34
C GLY A 765 11.31 -22.41 -7.89
N LEU A 766 10.32 -22.94 -8.61
CA LEU A 766 9.76 -24.26 -8.32
C LEU A 766 10.71 -25.37 -8.78
N GLU A 767 11.20 -26.17 -7.84
CA GLU A 767 11.96 -27.39 -8.12
C GLU A 767 11.05 -28.62 -8.09
N LEU A 768 10.94 -29.31 -9.23
CA LEU A 768 10.25 -30.59 -9.33
C LEU A 768 11.25 -31.75 -9.31
N ASP A 769 11.32 -32.46 -8.17
CA ASP A 769 12.12 -33.68 -8.02
C ASP A 769 11.28 -34.94 -8.31
N GLY A 770 11.68 -35.69 -9.34
CA GLY A 770 11.07 -36.96 -9.71
C GLY A 770 11.47 -38.10 -8.76
N PRO A 771 10.51 -38.86 -8.17
CA PRO A 771 10.86 -39.97 -7.29
C PRO A 771 11.59 -41.06 -8.05
N SER A 772 12.60 -41.67 -7.42
CA SER A 772 13.29 -42.84 -7.96
C SER A 772 12.34 -44.00 -8.34
N GLY A 773 11.94 -44.05 -9.61
CA GLY A 773 11.01 -45.03 -10.17
C GLY A 773 9.52 -44.68 -10.09
N GLY A 774 9.17 -43.41 -9.85
CA GLY A 774 7.80 -42.89 -9.78
C GLY A 774 7.55 -41.69 -10.70
N SER A 775 6.41 -41.03 -10.49
CA SER A 775 6.08 -39.76 -11.13
C SER A 775 5.60 -38.77 -10.07
N GLY A 776 6.16 -37.56 -10.08
CA GLY A 776 5.72 -36.45 -9.25
C GLY A 776 4.68 -35.60 -9.98
N THR A 777 3.66 -35.15 -9.27
CA THR A 777 2.68 -34.18 -9.77
C THR A 777 2.49 -33.08 -8.74
N ILE A 778 2.54 -31.84 -9.16
CA ILE A 778 2.04 -30.69 -8.39
C ILE A 778 0.89 -30.08 -9.18
N ARG A 779 -0.19 -29.71 -8.51
CA ARG A 779 -1.43 -29.24 -9.17
C ARG A 779 -2.07 -28.15 -8.34
N SER A 780 -2.41 -27.02 -8.95
CA SER A 780 -3.27 -26.05 -8.31
C SER A 780 -4.72 -26.29 -8.73
N ASP A 781 -5.57 -26.55 -7.73
CA ASP A 781 -7.02 -26.78 -7.90
C ASP A 781 -7.87 -25.63 -7.36
N SER A 782 -7.25 -24.75 -6.57
CA SER A 782 -7.79 -23.54 -5.96
C SER A 782 -6.63 -22.80 -5.30
N GLY A 783 -6.60 -21.46 -5.31
CA GLY A 783 -5.61 -20.69 -4.57
C GLY A 783 -4.68 -19.82 -5.42
N LEU A 784 -4.52 -20.09 -6.72
CA LEU A 784 -3.83 -19.16 -7.63
C LEU A 784 -4.71 -17.93 -7.92
N ASN A 785 -4.06 -16.78 -8.07
CA ASN A 785 -4.71 -15.49 -8.31
C ASN A 785 -5.48 -15.44 -9.64
N ALA A 786 -5.04 -16.22 -10.64
CA ALA A 786 -5.70 -16.35 -11.94
C ALA A 786 -5.49 -17.76 -12.52
N TYR A 787 -6.44 -18.22 -13.34
CA TYR A 787 -6.32 -19.46 -14.12
C TYR A 787 -6.44 -19.13 -15.61
N PRO A 788 -5.66 -19.78 -16.49
CA PRO A 788 -5.69 -19.48 -17.91
C PRO A 788 -7.02 -19.96 -18.52
N GLY A 789 -7.73 -19.01 -19.14
CA GLY A 789 -8.95 -19.20 -19.91
C GLY A 789 -8.67 -19.48 -21.40
N GLN A 790 -9.75 -19.71 -22.16
CA GLN A 790 -9.68 -20.06 -23.58
C GLN A 790 -9.04 -18.95 -24.45
N ASN A 791 -9.05 -17.69 -24.00
CA ASN A 791 -8.52 -16.55 -24.75
C ASN A 791 -7.26 -15.96 -24.11
N ASP A 792 -6.62 -16.72 -23.23
CA ASP A 792 -5.40 -16.28 -22.56
C ASP A 792 -4.17 -16.77 -23.30
N LYS A 793 -3.15 -15.92 -23.28
CA LYS A 793 -1.77 -16.23 -23.60
C LYS A 793 -1.06 -16.47 -22.29
N TRP A 794 -0.53 -17.67 -22.13
CA TRP A 794 0.15 -18.10 -20.93
C TRP A 794 1.64 -18.25 -21.20
N GLU A 795 2.45 -17.73 -20.31
CA GLU A 795 3.89 -17.77 -20.38
C GLU A 795 4.48 -18.36 -19.09
N PHE A 796 5.56 -19.12 -19.24
CA PHE A 796 6.36 -19.60 -18.11
C PHE A 796 7.79 -19.89 -18.56
N TRP A 797 8.71 -19.83 -17.61
CA TRP A 797 10.12 -20.18 -17.78
C TRP A 797 10.40 -21.55 -17.17
N TRP A 798 11.23 -22.35 -17.83
CA TRP A 798 11.64 -23.65 -17.31
C TRP A 798 13.08 -24.00 -17.65
N ASN A 799 13.74 -24.75 -16.77
CA ASN A 799 15.14 -25.16 -16.91
C ASN A 799 15.31 -26.66 -16.62
N PRO A 800 15.56 -27.49 -17.65
CA PRO A 800 15.84 -28.91 -17.47
C PRO A 800 17.29 -29.15 -17.05
N GLN A 801 17.56 -30.02 -16.08
CA GLN A 801 18.92 -30.21 -15.53
C GLN A 801 19.71 -31.36 -16.16
N THR A 802 19.05 -32.32 -16.79
CA THR A 802 19.70 -33.55 -17.29
C THR A 802 19.14 -34.03 -18.64
N GLU A 803 19.93 -34.86 -19.32
CA GLU A 803 19.59 -35.42 -20.64
C GLU A 803 18.59 -36.61 -20.60
N SER A 804 17.95 -36.94 -19.47
CA SER A 804 17.07 -38.13 -19.32
C SER A 804 15.64 -37.85 -18.85
N GLU A 805 15.13 -36.65 -19.09
CA GLU A 805 13.91 -36.15 -18.49
C GLU A 805 12.65 -36.37 -19.33
N PHE A 806 11.55 -36.64 -18.62
CA PHE A 806 10.20 -36.57 -19.14
C PHE A 806 9.41 -35.58 -18.28
N PHE A 807 9.33 -34.34 -18.76
CA PHE A 807 8.64 -33.22 -18.14
C PHE A 807 7.32 -32.96 -18.85
N ARG A 808 6.27 -32.68 -18.07
CA ARG A 808 4.95 -32.39 -18.58
C ARG A 808 4.32 -31.19 -17.87
N VAL A 809 3.91 -30.22 -18.67
CA VAL A 809 3.02 -29.14 -18.22
C VAL A 809 1.61 -29.45 -18.71
N THR A 810 0.65 -29.45 -17.80
CA THR A 810 -0.76 -29.76 -18.07
C THR A 810 -1.62 -28.57 -17.69
N PHE A 811 -2.47 -28.13 -18.60
CA PHE A 811 -3.41 -27.03 -18.40
C PHE A 811 -4.82 -27.44 -18.84
N ALA A 812 -5.83 -26.65 -18.44
CA ALA A 812 -7.24 -26.91 -18.70
C ALA A 812 -7.87 -28.11 -17.93
N ILE A 813 -7.48 -28.35 -16.68
CA ILE A 813 -7.94 -29.55 -15.94
C ILE A 813 -9.41 -29.38 -15.47
N GLN A 814 -10.33 -30.19 -16.01
CA GLN A 814 -11.77 -30.04 -15.77
C GLN A 814 -12.34 -30.75 -14.51
N SER A 815 -11.64 -31.69 -13.88
CA SER A 815 -12.00 -32.39 -12.62
C SER A 815 -11.20 -33.69 -12.50
N ASP A 816 -11.14 -34.29 -11.31
CA ASP A 816 -10.40 -35.54 -11.03
C ASP A 816 -10.85 -36.75 -11.89
N ASP A 817 -12.02 -36.68 -12.52
CA ASP A 817 -12.65 -37.76 -13.28
C ASP A 817 -12.84 -37.49 -14.78
N ARG A 818 -12.47 -36.30 -15.31
CA ARG A 818 -12.46 -36.00 -16.75
C ARG A 818 -11.08 -35.59 -17.23
N SER A 819 -10.58 -36.32 -18.22
CA SER A 819 -9.17 -36.35 -18.59
C SER A 819 -8.76 -35.33 -19.64
N GLU A 820 -9.66 -34.49 -20.13
CA GLU A 820 -9.38 -33.53 -21.21
C GLU A 820 -8.38 -32.50 -20.68
N SER A 821 -7.17 -32.56 -21.22
CA SER A 821 -6.06 -31.72 -20.81
C SER A 821 -5.17 -31.51 -22.02
N LEU A 822 -4.67 -30.29 -22.20
CA LEU A 822 -3.63 -30.00 -23.15
C LEU A 822 -2.27 -30.16 -22.44
N ARG A 823 -1.33 -30.86 -23.08
CA ARG A 823 -0.07 -31.25 -22.47
C ARG A 823 1.11 -30.82 -23.31
N LEU A 824 2.01 -30.07 -22.70
CA LEU A 824 3.37 -29.92 -23.19
C LEU A 824 4.19 -31.11 -22.69
N VAL A 825 4.81 -31.87 -23.58
CA VAL A 825 5.65 -33.01 -23.23
C VAL A 825 7.05 -32.77 -23.76
N THR A 826 7.99 -32.54 -22.86
CA THR A 826 9.42 -32.47 -23.19
C THR A 826 10.04 -33.82 -22.92
N ARG A 827 10.72 -34.37 -23.92
CA ARG A 827 11.54 -35.57 -23.75
C ARG A 827 12.98 -35.24 -24.09
N LEU A 828 13.85 -35.30 -23.10
CA LEU A 828 15.28 -35.24 -23.28
C LEU A 828 15.75 -36.69 -23.21
N ASP A 829 16.00 -37.32 -24.35
CA ASP A 829 16.88 -38.47 -24.40
C ASP A 829 17.99 -38.22 -25.41
N SER A 830 19.13 -38.90 -25.25
CA SER A 830 20.35 -38.74 -26.06
C SER A 830 20.19 -38.87 -27.59
N SER A 831 18.98 -39.13 -28.08
CA SER A 831 18.68 -39.30 -29.50
C SER A 831 17.54 -38.45 -30.06
N THR A 832 16.67 -37.84 -29.24
CA THR A 832 15.58 -36.97 -29.71
C THR A 832 15.13 -36.03 -28.60
N GLN A 833 15.25 -34.73 -28.83
CA GLN A 833 14.72 -33.68 -27.96
C GLN A 833 13.52 -33.05 -28.66
N TYR A 834 12.33 -33.26 -28.12
CA TYR A 834 11.12 -32.70 -28.71
C TYR A 834 10.18 -32.17 -27.65
N VAL A 835 9.41 -31.16 -28.05
CA VAL A 835 8.26 -30.65 -27.32
C VAL A 835 7.02 -31.12 -28.08
N GLN A 836 6.11 -31.81 -27.40
CA GLN A 836 4.93 -32.40 -28.01
C GLN A 836 3.65 -31.91 -27.34
N LEU A 837 2.64 -31.61 -28.16
CA LEU A 837 1.30 -31.29 -27.72
C LEU A 837 0.38 -32.52 -27.75
N GLN A 838 -0.23 -32.88 -26.62
CA GLN A 838 -1.20 -33.98 -26.53
C GLN A 838 -2.53 -33.52 -25.96
N GLU A 839 -3.62 -34.03 -26.53
CA GLU A 839 -4.98 -33.92 -25.99
C GLU A 839 -5.38 -35.26 -25.36
N ARG A 840 -5.81 -35.28 -24.10
CA ARG A 840 -6.24 -36.54 -23.45
C ARG A 840 -7.76 -36.69 -23.38
N GLY A 841 -8.35 -37.30 -24.39
CA GLY A 841 -9.74 -37.71 -24.31
C GLY A 841 -9.96 -38.93 -23.41
N THR A 842 -11.22 -39.21 -23.06
CA THR A 842 -11.64 -40.47 -22.40
C THR A 842 -11.27 -41.74 -23.19
N ASN A 843 -10.84 -41.60 -24.45
CA ASN A 843 -10.46 -42.70 -25.35
C ASN A 843 -8.93 -42.84 -25.58
N GLY A 844 -8.08 -42.07 -24.89
CA GLY A 844 -6.61 -42.10 -25.04
C GLY A 844 -6.00 -40.74 -25.38
N ASP A 845 -4.66 -40.67 -25.39
CA ASP A 845 -3.93 -39.45 -25.77
C ASP A 845 -3.93 -39.29 -27.30
N ASN A 846 -4.55 -38.21 -27.81
CA ASN A 846 -4.47 -37.75 -29.20
C ASN A 846 -3.22 -36.89 -29.38
N TYR A 847 -2.48 -37.18 -30.43
CA TYR A 847 -1.26 -36.46 -30.79
C TYR A 847 -1.61 -35.24 -31.64
N LEU A 848 -1.30 -34.02 -31.18
CA LEU A 848 -1.64 -32.78 -31.90
C LEU A 848 -0.46 -32.21 -32.69
N GLY A 849 0.77 -32.26 -32.16
CA GLY A 849 1.97 -31.73 -32.85
C GLY A 849 3.28 -31.98 -32.08
N HIS A 850 4.43 -31.75 -32.73
CA HIS A 850 5.74 -31.63 -32.08
C HIS A 850 6.70 -30.73 -32.88
N ALA A 851 7.69 -30.18 -32.18
CA ALA A 851 8.93 -29.66 -32.74
C ALA A 851 10.14 -30.33 -32.08
N ASP A 852 11.15 -30.63 -32.90
CA ASP A 852 12.47 -31.02 -32.42
C ASP A 852 13.21 -29.74 -32.01
N LEU A 853 13.65 -29.65 -30.76
CA LEU A 853 14.38 -28.51 -30.21
C LEU A 853 15.74 -28.96 -29.69
N ASP A 854 16.80 -28.20 -29.98
CA ASP A 854 18.12 -28.43 -29.38
C ASP A 854 18.17 -27.76 -28.00
N LEU A 855 17.70 -28.48 -26.98
CA LEU A 855 17.66 -28.05 -25.58
C LEU A 855 18.94 -28.46 -24.85
N ALA A 856 19.65 -27.50 -24.26
CA ALA A 856 20.80 -27.70 -23.41
C ALA A 856 20.37 -27.83 -21.93
N PRO A 857 20.88 -28.85 -21.21
CA PRO A 857 20.69 -28.91 -19.76
C PRO A 857 21.27 -27.67 -19.06
N GLY A 858 20.56 -27.15 -18.06
CA GLY A 858 20.96 -25.96 -17.31
C GLY A 858 20.58 -24.63 -17.95
N THR A 859 19.89 -24.64 -19.09
CA THR A 859 19.44 -23.43 -19.79
C THR A 859 17.97 -23.14 -19.52
N TRP A 860 17.63 -21.86 -19.29
CA TRP A 860 16.25 -21.40 -19.14
C TRP A 860 15.59 -21.21 -20.51
N TYR A 861 14.36 -21.69 -20.64
CA TYR A 861 13.54 -21.60 -21.84
C TYR A 861 12.24 -20.90 -21.53
N ARG A 862 11.89 -19.88 -22.32
CA ARG A 862 10.58 -19.23 -22.29
C ARG A 862 9.62 -20.04 -23.11
N THR A 863 8.46 -20.42 -22.56
CA THR A 863 7.39 -21.04 -23.34
C THR A 863 6.15 -20.18 -23.29
N VAL A 864 5.59 -19.89 -24.46
CA VAL A 864 4.34 -19.17 -24.62
C VAL A 864 3.31 -20.11 -25.24
N VAL A 865 2.17 -20.23 -24.58
CA VAL A 865 0.97 -20.94 -25.03
C VAL A 865 -0.08 -19.89 -25.33
N ASP A 866 -0.42 -19.74 -26.60
CA ASP A 866 -1.35 -18.74 -27.08
C ASP A 866 -2.68 -19.42 -27.46
N GLY A 867 -3.72 -19.16 -26.67
CA GLY A 867 -5.10 -19.63 -26.93
C GLY A 867 -5.98 -18.58 -27.61
N THR A 868 -5.46 -17.40 -27.95
CA THR A 868 -6.27 -16.23 -28.37
C THR A 868 -7.02 -16.41 -29.69
N GLY A 869 -6.67 -17.44 -30.48
CA GLY A 869 -7.46 -17.85 -31.63
C GLY A 869 -8.69 -18.64 -31.22
N ALA A 870 -9.89 -18.15 -31.57
CA ALA A 870 -11.17 -18.82 -31.29
C ALA A 870 -11.21 -20.33 -31.64
N ASP A 871 -10.36 -20.75 -32.58
CA ASP A 871 -10.15 -22.15 -32.94
C ASP A 871 -8.67 -22.59 -32.90
N ASP A 872 -7.69 -21.68 -32.74
CA ASP A 872 -6.26 -21.94 -32.98
C ASP A 872 -5.39 -21.77 -31.72
N TRP A 873 -4.73 -22.85 -31.30
CA TRP A 873 -3.70 -22.81 -30.25
C TRP A 873 -2.31 -22.80 -30.86
N THR A 874 -1.46 -21.88 -30.42
CA THR A 874 -0.05 -21.83 -30.81
C THR A 874 0.84 -22.03 -29.59
N ILE A 875 1.86 -22.86 -29.71
CA ILE A 875 2.90 -22.97 -28.67
C ILE A 875 4.23 -22.59 -29.28
N SER A 876 4.94 -21.66 -28.66
CA SER A 876 6.28 -21.26 -29.02
C SER A 876 7.24 -21.38 -27.85
N VAL A 877 8.45 -21.84 -28.13
CA VAL A 877 9.55 -21.93 -27.15
C VAL A 877 10.69 -21.04 -27.64
N ASP A 878 11.11 -20.09 -26.81
CA ASP A 878 12.33 -19.30 -27.06
C ASP A 878 13.55 -20.05 -26.53
N THR A 879 14.52 -20.26 -27.42
CA THR A 879 15.74 -21.00 -27.13
C THR A 879 16.96 -20.10 -26.89
N GLY A 880 16.80 -18.78 -26.96
CA GLY A 880 17.89 -17.80 -26.90
C GLY A 880 18.63 -17.63 -28.23
N GLU A 881 18.61 -18.64 -29.12
CA GLU A 881 19.04 -18.52 -30.53
C GLU A 881 17.89 -18.12 -31.48
N GLY A 882 16.67 -18.01 -30.95
CA GLY A 882 15.44 -17.65 -31.64
C GLY A 882 14.20 -18.39 -31.12
N THR A 883 13.02 -17.93 -31.55
CA THR A 883 11.72 -18.52 -31.20
C THR A 883 11.35 -19.67 -32.13
N ALA A 884 11.15 -20.86 -31.60
CA ALA A 884 10.66 -22.03 -32.34
C ALA A 884 9.18 -22.28 -32.05
N THR A 885 8.33 -22.18 -33.08
CA THR A 885 6.91 -22.56 -32.99
C THR A 885 6.80 -24.09 -32.98
N VAL A 886 6.30 -24.65 -31.87
CA VAL A 886 6.15 -26.08 -31.64
C VAL A 886 4.96 -26.67 -32.41
N GLY A 887 3.93 -25.86 -32.63
CA GLY A 887 2.79 -26.20 -33.48
C GLY A 887 1.68 -25.13 -33.46
N GLU A 888 0.90 -25.09 -34.53
CA GLU A 888 -0.39 -24.39 -34.66
C GLU A 888 -1.48 -25.46 -34.77
N PHE A 889 -2.56 -25.35 -33.99
CA PHE A 889 -3.64 -26.34 -34.00
C PHE A 889 -5.02 -25.70 -34.05
N THR A 890 -5.77 -26.01 -35.11
CA THR A 890 -7.17 -25.64 -35.29
C THR A 890 -8.10 -26.74 -34.77
N SER A 891 -8.83 -26.51 -33.68
CA SER A 891 -9.89 -27.41 -33.19
C SER A 891 -11.22 -27.10 -33.89
N GLU A 892 -12.08 -28.10 -34.15
CA GLU A 892 -13.46 -27.77 -34.57
C GLU A 892 -14.28 -27.31 -33.34
N PRO A 893 -14.92 -26.13 -33.37
CA PRO A 893 -15.40 -25.36 -32.20
C PRO A 893 -16.52 -25.99 -31.34
N THR A 894 -16.89 -27.26 -31.54
CA THR A 894 -18.16 -27.81 -31.02
C THR A 894 -18.03 -28.92 -29.97
N GLN A 895 -16.82 -29.30 -29.55
CA GLN A 895 -16.66 -30.43 -28.61
C GLN A 895 -16.19 -30.07 -27.19
N TYR A 896 -15.72 -28.84 -26.93
CA TYR A 896 -15.16 -28.49 -25.62
C TYR A 896 -15.91 -27.30 -25.01
N THR A 897 -16.83 -27.56 -24.09
CA THR A 897 -17.30 -26.53 -23.15
C THR A 897 -16.20 -26.32 -22.13
N TRP A 898 -15.42 -25.25 -22.29
CA TRP A 898 -14.52 -24.75 -21.24
C TRP A 898 -15.36 -24.29 -20.05
N TYR A 899 -14.89 -24.57 -18.83
CA TYR A 899 -15.47 -24.02 -17.61
C TYR A 899 -14.48 -22.96 -17.11
N ASP A 900 -14.99 -21.82 -16.63
CA ASP A 900 -14.24 -20.60 -16.31
C ASP A 900 -13.19 -20.72 -15.17
N ARG A 901 -12.81 -21.95 -14.76
CA ARG A 901 -11.89 -22.22 -13.64
C ARG A 901 -11.13 -23.55 -13.82
N SER A 902 -10.12 -23.58 -14.68
CA SER A 902 -9.30 -24.79 -14.89
C SER A 902 -7.90 -24.67 -14.30
N GLY A 903 -7.51 -25.63 -13.45
CA GLY A 903 -6.21 -25.68 -12.78
C GLY A 903 -5.00 -25.91 -13.68
N ILE A 904 -3.81 -25.55 -13.18
CA ILE A 904 -2.50 -25.85 -13.78
C ILE A 904 -1.87 -27.03 -13.01
N ALA A 905 -1.26 -27.98 -13.72
CA ALA A 905 -0.46 -29.03 -13.11
C ALA A 905 0.88 -29.24 -13.81
N TYR A 906 1.92 -29.38 -13.01
CA TYR A 906 3.25 -29.77 -13.46
C TYR A 906 3.51 -31.21 -13.05
N TRP A 907 4.04 -31.99 -13.98
CA TRP A 907 4.25 -33.42 -13.79
C TRP A 907 5.63 -33.79 -14.32
N ILE A 908 6.35 -34.60 -13.55
CA ILE A 908 7.67 -35.11 -13.92
C ILE A 908 7.72 -36.61 -13.69
N SER A 909 8.38 -37.35 -14.59
CA SER A 909 8.79 -38.72 -14.32
C SER A 909 10.25 -38.95 -14.65
N GLY A 910 10.96 -39.57 -13.71
CA GLY A 910 12.41 -39.69 -13.77
C GLY A 910 13.00 -39.61 -12.37
N THR A 911 14.32 -39.60 -12.27
CA THR A 911 15.08 -39.36 -11.03
C THR A 911 15.66 -37.95 -10.95
N ASP A 912 15.26 -37.08 -11.87
CA ASP A 912 15.97 -35.85 -12.20
C ASP A 912 15.07 -34.62 -11.93
N HIS A 913 15.66 -33.42 -12.00
CA HIS A 913 15.07 -32.16 -11.55
C HIS A 913 14.69 -31.26 -12.73
N VAL A 914 13.54 -30.58 -12.64
CA VAL A 914 13.18 -29.47 -13.54
C VAL A 914 12.83 -28.26 -12.69
N TYR A 915 13.33 -27.10 -13.09
CA TYR A 915 12.98 -25.83 -12.47
C TYR A 915 11.94 -25.09 -13.31
N LEU A 916 11.01 -24.41 -12.65
CA LEU A 916 10.03 -23.52 -13.26
C LEU A 916 10.03 -22.18 -12.55
N ASP A 917 9.73 -21.12 -13.31
CA ASP A 917 9.67 -19.76 -12.79
C ASP A 917 8.78 -18.87 -13.66
N ASP A 918 8.38 -17.71 -13.15
CA ASP A 918 7.70 -16.62 -13.86
C ASP A 918 6.44 -17.08 -14.63
N VAL A 919 5.50 -17.73 -13.93
CA VAL A 919 4.24 -18.18 -14.54
C VAL A 919 3.31 -16.98 -14.70
N THR A 920 3.06 -16.53 -15.93
CA THR A 920 2.32 -15.29 -16.23
C THR A 920 1.20 -15.49 -17.23
N ILE A 921 0.04 -14.88 -17.00
CA ILE A 921 -1.10 -14.88 -17.92
C ILE A 921 -1.27 -13.49 -18.52
N ARG A 922 -1.54 -13.44 -19.83
CA ARG A 922 -1.86 -12.25 -20.61
C ARG A 922 -3.12 -12.52 -21.44
N THR A 923 -4.18 -11.77 -21.25
CA THR A 923 -5.36 -11.87 -22.11
C THR A 923 -5.15 -10.96 -23.33
N GLU A 924 -4.76 -11.52 -24.48
CA GLU A 924 -4.58 -10.77 -25.74
C GLU A 924 -5.86 -10.90 -26.59
N GLY A 925 -6.61 -9.82 -26.80
CA GLY A 925 -7.62 -9.78 -27.87
C GLY A 925 -9.10 -9.69 -27.50
N GLU A 926 -9.47 -9.28 -26.29
CA GLU A 926 -10.75 -8.58 -26.14
C GLU A 926 -10.57 -7.15 -26.70
N PRO A 927 -11.35 -6.69 -27.70
CA PRO A 927 -11.40 -5.26 -27.98
C PRO A 927 -11.79 -4.58 -26.68
N SER A 928 -11.09 -3.51 -26.33
CA SER A 928 -11.25 -2.76 -25.09
C SER A 928 -12.64 -2.11 -24.95
N ASP A 929 -13.68 -2.92 -24.76
CA ASP A 929 -15.04 -2.51 -24.42
C ASP A 929 -15.28 -2.56 -22.90
N ASP A 930 -14.34 -3.08 -22.09
CA ASP A 930 -14.30 -2.82 -20.65
C ASP A 930 -13.36 -1.65 -20.36
N LYS A 931 -13.76 -0.46 -20.83
CA LYS A 931 -13.66 0.70 -19.94
C LYS A 931 -14.55 0.38 -18.73
N PRO A 932 -14.19 0.72 -17.48
CA PRO A 932 -15.03 0.42 -16.33
C PRO A 932 -16.45 0.91 -16.63
N THR A 933 -17.38 -0.04 -16.80
CA THR A 933 -18.77 0.32 -17.11
C THR A 933 -19.27 1.08 -15.91
N LEU A 934 -19.61 2.32 -16.16
CA LEU A 934 -19.97 3.24 -15.12
C LEU A 934 -21.43 2.99 -14.75
N VAL A 935 -21.65 2.24 -13.68
CA VAL A 935 -22.99 1.92 -13.21
C VAL A 935 -23.61 3.18 -12.64
N VAL A 936 -24.72 3.62 -13.23
CA VAL A 936 -25.53 4.71 -12.70
C VAL A 936 -26.37 4.19 -11.54
N ASP A 937 -27.00 3.03 -11.74
CA ASP A 937 -27.68 2.25 -10.71
C ASP A 937 -28.01 0.84 -11.25
N ASP A 938 -27.72 -0.21 -10.46
CA ASP A 938 -28.10 -1.60 -10.71
C ASP A 938 -29.21 -2.11 -9.77
N PHE A 939 -29.61 -1.30 -8.79
CA PHE A 939 -30.63 -1.51 -7.78
C PHE A 939 -30.33 -2.63 -6.76
N GLU A 940 -29.11 -3.19 -6.76
CA GLU A 940 -28.76 -4.42 -6.03
C GLU A 940 -28.67 -4.25 -4.51
N ASP A 941 -28.51 -3.02 -4.04
CA ASP A 941 -28.54 -2.68 -2.61
C ASP A 941 -29.98 -2.63 -2.03
N GLY A 942 -30.99 -2.61 -2.92
CA GLY A 942 -32.39 -2.46 -2.56
C GLY A 942 -32.75 -1.08 -1.98
N ASP A 943 -31.83 -0.11 -2.03
CA ASP A 943 -32.04 1.26 -1.58
C ASP A 943 -32.53 2.12 -2.76
N LEU A 944 -33.52 2.96 -2.50
CA LEU A 944 -34.03 3.92 -3.48
C LEU A 944 -33.81 5.36 -3.01
N ALA A 945 -32.98 5.57 -1.98
CA ALA A 945 -32.68 6.89 -1.42
C ALA A 945 -32.11 7.85 -2.47
N GLU A 946 -31.48 7.30 -3.51
CA GLU A 946 -30.87 8.04 -4.60
C GLU A 946 -31.83 8.46 -5.71
N TRP A 947 -33.04 7.90 -5.67
CA TRP A 947 -34.15 8.27 -6.54
C TRP A 947 -35.09 9.23 -5.81
N THR A 948 -35.22 10.43 -6.36
CA THR A 948 -36.30 11.33 -5.98
C THR A 948 -37.62 10.80 -6.55
N ILE A 949 -38.48 10.34 -5.64
CA ILE A 949 -39.85 9.91 -5.94
C ILE A 949 -40.80 11.07 -5.60
N PRO A 950 -41.18 11.92 -6.58
CA PRO A 950 -42.10 13.02 -6.33
C PRO A 950 -43.43 12.51 -5.75
N SER A 951 -43.99 13.26 -4.80
CA SER A 951 -45.19 12.92 -4.01
C SER A 951 -46.51 12.71 -4.80
N GLN A 952 -46.49 12.62 -6.13
CA GLN A 952 -47.68 12.44 -6.96
C GLN A 952 -47.98 10.95 -7.19
N THR A 953 -49.02 10.45 -6.52
CA THR A 953 -49.94 9.33 -6.86
C THR A 953 -49.41 8.02 -7.47
N GLY A 954 -48.12 7.72 -7.40
CA GLY A 954 -47.52 6.49 -7.92
C GLY A 954 -46.80 5.68 -6.86
N THR A 955 -46.62 4.37 -7.07
CA THR A 955 -45.75 3.53 -6.24
C THR A 955 -44.49 3.14 -7.00
N VAL A 956 -43.36 3.29 -6.31
CA VAL A 956 -42.03 2.87 -6.76
C VAL A 956 -41.47 1.98 -5.66
N ASP A 957 -41.05 0.77 -6.01
CA ASP A 957 -40.42 -0.19 -5.10
C ASP A 957 -39.33 -0.99 -5.80
N THR A 958 -38.58 -1.78 -5.04
CA THR A 958 -37.65 -2.78 -5.57
C THR A 958 -38.33 -4.15 -5.62
N VAL A 959 -38.08 -4.92 -6.68
CA VAL A 959 -38.61 -6.28 -6.85
C VAL A 959 -37.51 -7.28 -7.16
N THR A 960 -37.71 -8.53 -6.73
CA THR A 960 -36.78 -9.66 -6.96
C THR A 960 -36.89 -10.28 -8.36
N ASP A 961 -37.72 -9.69 -9.21
CA ASP A 961 -37.87 -10.09 -10.62
C ASP A 961 -36.98 -9.17 -11.47
N SER A 962 -35.67 -9.33 -11.29
CA SER A 962 -34.58 -8.60 -11.93
C SER A 962 -34.16 -9.23 -13.26
N TYR A 963 -33.41 -8.47 -14.07
CA TYR A 963 -32.70 -8.95 -15.24
C TYR A 963 -31.43 -9.70 -14.82
N ASP A 964 -30.64 -9.07 -13.96
CA ASP A 964 -29.44 -9.63 -13.36
C ASP A 964 -29.37 -9.18 -11.90
N GLY A 965 -28.78 -10.00 -11.03
CA GLY A 965 -28.78 -9.75 -9.58
C GLY A 965 -30.09 -10.07 -8.84
N SER A 966 -30.31 -9.39 -7.73
CA SER A 966 -31.29 -9.63 -6.66
C SER A 966 -32.48 -8.68 -6.72
N TYR A 967 -32.33 -7.49 -7.30
CA TYR A 967 -33.36 -6.44 -7.27
C TYR A 967 -33.44 -5.69 -8.60
N ALA A 968 -34.61 -5.13 -8.86
CA ALA A 968 -34.85 -4.21 -9.97
C ALA A 968 -35.82 -3.12 -9.52
N LEU A 969 -35.69 -1.92 -10.06
CA LEU A 969 -36.63 -0.84 -9.84
C LEU A 969 -37.95 -1.16 -10.52
N ARG A 970 -39.06 -1.13 -9.78
CA ARG A 970 -40.40 -1.28 -10.34
C ARG A 970 -41.22 -0.03 -10.11
N CYS A 971 -41.83 0.43 -11.18
CA CYS A 971 -42.80 1.53 -11.18
C CYS A 971 -44.18 0.98 -11.52
N TYR A 972 -45.14 1.12 -10.60
CA TYR A 972 -46.51 0.66 -10.81
C TYR A 972 -47.54 1.57 -10.11
N ASP A 973 -48.62 1.96 -10.78
CA ASP A 973 -49.85 2.46 -10.13
C ASP A 973 -51.01 2.67 -11.12
N ASP A 974 -52.23 2.97 -10.63
CA ASP A 974 -53.43 3.39 -11.38
C ASP A 974 -53.44 4.88 -11.81
N GLY A 975 -52.31 5.57 -11.65
CA GLY A 975 -52.09 6.99 -11.95
C GLY A 975 -50.81 7.27 -12.74
N LEU A 976 -50.31 8.51 -12.62
CA LEU A 976 -49.01 8.93 -13.18
C LEU A 976 -47.92 8.65 -12.12
N THR A 977 -46.89 7.88 -12.47
CA THR A 977 -45.78 7.51 -11.57
C THR A 977 -44.45 7.93 -12.17
N GLN A 978 -43.70 8.80 -11.48
CA GLN A 978 -42.37 9.27 -11.89
C GLN A 978 -41.33 8.98 -10.81
N ALA A 979 -40.11 8.62 -11.20
CA ALA A 979 -38.93 8.54 -10.34
C ALA A 979 -37.71 9.07 -11.09
N TYR A 980 -36.90 9.94 -10.49
CA TYR A 980 -35.67 10.45 -11.11
C TYR A 980 -34.48 10.44 -10.16
N ALA A 981 -33.30 10.19 -10.71
CA ALA A 981 -32.01 10.31 -10.04
C ALA A 981 -31.34 11.63 -10.51
N ASN A 982 -30.91 12.49 -9.58
CA ASN A 982 -30.38 13.82 -9.88
C ASN A 982 -29.10 14.08 -9.07
N GLU A 983 -28.02 14.48 -9.75
CA GLU A 983 -26.69 14.81 -9.17
C GLU A 983 -26.78 15.87 -8.04
N SER A 984 -27.74 16.79 -8.11
CA SER A 984 -27.92 17.87 -7.14
C SER A 984 -28.69 17.49 -5.87
N ASN A 985 -29.37 16.33 -5.84
CA ASN A 985 -30.20 15.92 -4.70
C ASN A 985 -29.81 14.58 -4.07
N SER A 986 -29.04 13.74 -4.77
CA SER A 986 -28.44 12.53 -4.16
C SER A 986 -26.93 12.58 -4.27
N PRO A 987 -26.19 12.58 -3.15
CA PRO A 987 -24.73 12.48 -3.17
C PRO A 987 -24.21 11.09 -3.56
N SER A 988 -25.08 10.12 -3.89
CA SER A 988 -24.70 8.75 -4.30
C SER A 988 -24.80 8.47 -5.81
N VAL A 989 -25.46 9.34 -6.59
CA VAL A 989 -25.53 9.18 -8.06
C VAL A 989 -24.34 9.91 -8.64
N ASP A 990 -23.19 9.23 -8.65
CA ASP A 990 -21.92 9.85 -9.02
C ASP A 990 -21.85 10.22 -10.51
N TYR A 991 -22.75 9.67 -11.34
CA TYR A 991 -22.66 9.81 -12.79
C TYR A 991 -24.01 9.77 -13.51
N VAL A 992 -24.28 10.78 -14.34
CA VAL A 992 -25.38 10.77 -15.32
C VAL A 992 -24.82 10.76 -16.75
N PRO A 993 -25.53 10.18 -17.75
CA PRO A 993 -25.10 10.23 -19.14
C PRO A 993 -24.98 11.67 -19.65
N GLN A 994 -23.96 11.92 -20.47
CA GLN A 994 -23.64 13.22 -21.08
C GLN A 994 -23.52 13.09 -22.61
N PRO A 995 -23.51 14.20 -23.37
CA PRO A 995 -23.18 14.16 -24.79
C PRO A 995 -21.76 13.61 -25.00
N GLY A 996 -21.63 12.64 -25.92
CA GLY A 996 -20.43 11.82 -26.12
C GLY A 996 -20.57 10.41 -25.54
N ASP A 997 -21.58 10.17 -24.69
CA ASP A 997 -21.75 8.89 -24.01
C ASP A 997 -22.54 7.87 -24.83
N LEU A 998 -22.10 6.63 -24.70
CA LEU A 998 -22.86 5.43 -25.03
C LEU A 998 -23.31 4.79 -23.73
N TRP A 999 -24.61 4.64 -23.52
CA TRP A 999 -25.16 4.08 -22.29
C TRP A 999 -26.30 3.11 -22.58
N GLU A 1000 -26.64 2.27 -21.60
CA GLU A 1000 -27.72 1.30 -21.72
C GLU A 1000 -28.52 1.13 -20.43
N PHE A 1001 -29.70 0.53 -20.57
CA PHE A 1001 -30.55 0.07 -19.48
C PHE A 1001 -31.42 -1.10 -19.92
N TYR A 1002 -31.91 -1.87 -18.96
CA TYR A 1002 -32.83 -2.97 -19.17
C TYR A 1002 -34.24 -2.57 -18.71
N VAL A 1003 -35.24 -3.00 -19.47
CA VAL A 1003 -36.64 -2.66 -19.21
C VAL A 1003 -37.57 -3.84 -19.46
N LYS A 1004 -38.54 -4.02 -18.58
CA LYS A 1004 -39.55 -5.08 -18.63
C LYS A 1004 -40.94 -4.50 -18.45
N LEU A 1005 -41.76 -4.62 -19.49
CA LEU A 1005 -43.18 -4.26 -19.41
C LEU A 1005 -43.97 -5.40 -18.74
N ASN A 1006 -44.44 -5.20 -17.51
CA ASN A 1006 -45.11 -6.24 -16.73
C ASN A 1006 -46.59 -6.42 -17.11
N THR A 1007 -47.23 -5.42 -17.72
CA THR A 1007 -48.62 -5.50 -18.18
C THR A 1007 -48.78 -5.06 -19.64
N THR A 1008 -49.78 -5.63 -20.33
CA THR A 1008 -50.10 -5.33 -21.74
C THR A 1008 -51.21 -4.28 -21.90
N SER A 1009 -51.59 -3.56 -20.84
CA SER A 1009 -52.52 -2.41 -20.94
C SER A 1009 -51.85 -1.26 -21.69
N SER A 1010 -52.59 -0.18 -21.98
CA SER A 1010 -52.16 1.00 -22.77
C SER A 1010 -51.04 1.83 -22.13
N ASN A 1011 -50.02 1.15 -21.61
CA ASN A 1011 -48.92 1.72 -20.88
C ASN A 1011 -47.99 2.44 -21.85
N GLN A 1012 -47.50 3.58 -21.39
CA GLN A 1012 -46.37 4.26 -21.97
C GLN A 1012 -45.30 4.31 -20.89
N THR A 1013 -44.20 3.63 -21.17
CA THR A 1013 -42.98 3.67 -20.36
C THR A 1013 -42.05 4.67 -21.02
N ARG A 1014 -41.49 5.57 -20.23
CA ARG A 1014 -40.52 6.56 -20.68
C ARG A 1014 -39.29 6.49 -19.80
N PHE A 1015 -38.14 6.53 -20.43
CA PHE A 1015 -36.87 6.82 -19.80
C PHE A 1015 -36.46 8.21 -20.27
N TYR A 1016 -36.18 9.13 -19.35
CA TYR A 1016 -35.71 10.48 -19.68
C TYR A 1016 -34.25 10.69 -19.27
N PHE A 1017 -33.60 11.56 -20.02
CA PHE A 1017 -32.20 11.96 -19.82
C PHE A 1017 -32.00 13.41 -20.24
N GLY A 1018 -30.94 14.06 -19.76
CA GLY A 1018 -30.67 15.47 -20.04
C GLY A 1018 -31.72 16.41 -19.43
N ARG A 1019 -32.35 16.01 -18.32
CA ARG A 1019 -33.43 16.78 -17.69
C ARG A 1019 -32.89 18.02 -16.98
N GLN A 1020 -33.46 19.17 -17.32
CA GLN A 1020 -33.09 20.48 -16.77
C GLN A 1020 -34.20 21.01 -15.84
N GLY A 1021 -34.11 20.66 -14.54
CA GLY A 1021 -34.97 21.18 -13.47
C GLY A 1021 -35.94 20.15 -12.85
N THR A 1022 -36.51 20.51 -11.69
CA THR A 1022 -37.27 19.60 -10.80
C THR A 1022 -38.80 19.65 -11.00
N GLY A 1023 -39.30 20.40 -11.98
CA GLY A 1023 -40.74 20.56 -12.24
C GLY A 1023 -41.25 19.65 -13.37
N ASP A 1024 -42.58 19.59 -13.52
CA ASP A 1024 -43.28 18.90 -14.64
C ASP A 1024 -43.00 19.58 -16.00
N ASP A 1025 -42.52 20.83 -15.99
CA ASP A 1025 -42.15 21.62 -17.16
C ASP A 1025 -40.62 21.62 -17.41
N ALA A 1026 -39.89 20.62 -16.91
CA ALA A 1026 -38.45 20.49 -17.18
C ALA A 1026 -38.20 20.11 -18.63
N GLY A 1027 -37.19 20.74 -19.26
CA GLY A 1027 -36.73 20.33 -20.58
C GLY A 1027 -36.00 18.98 -20.50
N GLN A 1028 -36.34 17.98 -21.32
CA GLN A 1028 -35.73 16.64 -21.26
C GLN A 1028 -35.89 15.81 -22.55
N TYR A 1029 -34.95 14.89 -22.81
CA TYR A 1029 -35.12 13.87 -23.84
C TYR A 1029 -35.90 12.68 -23.27
N GLU A 1030 -36.71 12.01 -24.08
CA GLU A 1030 -37.48 10.82 -23.66
C GLU A 1030 -37.33 9.67 -24.68
N ILE A 1031 -36.86 8.51 -24.21
CA ILE A 1031 -36.97 7.22 -24.90
C ILE A 1031 -38.28 6.58 -24.44
N GLN A 1032 -39.17 6.26 -25.38
CA GLN A 1032 -40.51 5.78 -25.05
C GLN A 1032 -40.81 4.42 -25.65
N LEU A 1033 -41.27 3.51 -24.80
CA LEU A 1033 -41.80 2.20 -25.14
C LEU A 1033 -43.31 2.23 -24.89
N ILE A 1034 -44.10 2.09 -25.95
CA ILE A 1034 -45.56 2.10 -25.88
C ILE A 1034 -46.07 0.68 -26.12
N SER A 1035 -46.99 0.23 -25.29
CA SER A 1035 -47.65 -1.09 -25.39
C SER A 1035 -48.27 -1.43 -26.75
N ASP A 1036 -48.50 -0.46 -27.64
CA ASP A 1036 -48.95 -0.71 -29.02
C ASP A 1036 -47.83 -1.15 -29.97
N GLY A 1037 -46.61 -1.27 -29.45
CA GLY A 1037 -45.40 -1.66 -30.17
C GLY A 1037 -44.50 -0.51 -30.55
N THR A 1038 -44.93 0.74 -30.34
CA THR A 1038 -44.15 1.91 -30.74
C THR A 1038 -42.90 2.09 -29.86
N PHE A 1039 -41.76 2.38 -30.51
CA PHE A 1039 -40.49 2.79 -29.91
C PHE A 1039 -40.07 4.15 -30.49
N ARG A 1040 -39.91 5.20 -29.68
CA ARG A 1040 -39.61 6.56 -30.17
C ARG A 1040 -38.69 7.38 -29.26
N LEU A 1041 -38.04 8.39 -29.83
CA LEU A 1041 -37.23 9.39 -29.15
C LEU A 1041 -37.91 10.78 -29.26
N VAL A 1042 -38.13 11.45 -28.13
CA VAL A 1042 -38.92 12.70 -28.04
C VAL A 1042 -38.13 13.79 -27.28
N ILE A 1043 -38.32 15.05 -27.66
CA ILE A 1043 -37.92 16.25 -26.89
C ILE A 1043 -39.15 16.80 -26.20
N ASP A 1044 -39.06 17.00 -24.90
CA ASP A 1044 -40.01 17.81 -24.15
C ASP A 1044 -39.34 19.14 -23.77
N ASP A 1045 -39.80 20.26 -24.33
CA ASP A 1045 -39.28 21.60 -24.05
C ASP A 1045 -40.03 22.31 -22.89
N GLY A 1046 -40.59 21.56 -21.94
CA GLY A 1046 -41.31 22.12 -20.80
C GLY A 1046 -42.70 22.66 -21.16
N GLY A 1047 -43.48 21.86 -21.90
CA GLY A 1047 -44.89 22.17 -22.24
C GLY A 1047 -45.22 22.17 -23.73
N SER A 1048 -44.25 21.87 -24.60
CA SER A 1048 -44.50 21.50 -26.00
C SER A 1048 -43.62 20.32 -26.41
N ASN A 1049 -44.22 19.15 -26.62
CA ASN A 1049 -43.50 17.96 -27.06
C ASN A 1049 -43.17 18.08 -28.56
N GLY A 1050 -41.90 18.36 -28.87
CA GLY A 1050 -41.32 18.27 -30.20
C GLY A 1050 -40.82 16.86 -30.46
N VAL A 1051 -41.19 16.25 -31.58
CA VAL A 1051 -40.65 14.93 -31.94
C VAL A 1051 -39.34 15.14 -32.70
N VAL A 1052 -38.22 14.72 -32.12
CA VAL A 1052 -36.86 14.79 -32.72
C VAL A 1052 -36.65 13.71 -33.77
N GLY A 1053 -37.08 12.49 -33.44
CA GLY A 1053 -36.93 11.32 -34.28
C GLY A 1053 -38.06 10.34 -33.99
N THR A 1054 -38.86 9.99 -35.00
CA THR A 1054 -39.85 8.92 -34.88
C THR A 1054 -39.54 7.82 -35.86
N GLY A 1055 -39.14 6.66 -35.33
CA GLY A 1055 -39.43 5.38 -35.95
C GLY A 1055 -40.76 4.87 -35.39
N THR A 1056 -41.57 4.21 -36.22
CA THR A 1056 -42.65 3.37 -35.71
C THR A 1056 -42.28 1.97 -36.15
N TYR A 1057 -41.92 1.14 -35.17
CA TYR A 1057 -41.65 -0.27 -35.37
C TYR A 1057 -42.82 -1.04 -34.77
N ASP A 1058 -43.33 -2.05 -35.47
CA ASP A 1058 -44.34 -2.95 -34.90
C ASP A 1058 -43.61 -3.97 -34.01
N VAL A 1059 -43.16 -3.54 -32.82
CA VAL A 1059 -42.56 -4.44 -31.83
C VAL A 1059 -43.69 -5.08 -31.03
N ASN A 1060 -43.86 -6.40 -31.12
CA ASN A 1060 -44.84 -7.07 -30.27
C ASN A 1060 -44.23 -7.30 -28.89
N TYR A 1061 -44.36 -6.32 -27.99
CA TYR A 1061 -43.85 -6.44 -26.62
C TYR A 1061 -44.59 -7.57 -25.88
N ASP A 1062 -43.89 -8.68 -25.65
CA ASP A 1062 -44.38 -9.74 -24.76
C ASP A 1062 -44.28 -9.26 -23.31
N ALA A 1063 -45.41 -9.22 -22.59
CA ALA A 1063 -45.39 -8.86 -21.17
C ALA A 1063 -44.55 -9.86 -20.37
N GLY A 1064 -43.76 -9.33 -19.44
CA GLY A 1064 -42.84 -10.11 -18.62
C GLY A 1064 -41.53 -10.50 -19.32
N ARG A 1065 -41.19 -9.86 -20.44
CA ARG A 1065 -39.90 -10.04 -21.14
C ARG A 1065 -39.01 -8.82 -20.95
N TRP A 1066 -37.71 -9.06 -20.71
CA TRP A 1066 -36.68 -8.03 -20.65
C TRP A 1066 -36.25 -7.60 -22.06
N TYR A 1067 -36.08 -6.30 -22.24
CA TYR A 1067 -35.50 -5.66 -23.41
C TYR A 1067 -34.32 -4.82 -22.97
N ARG A 1068 -33.29 -4.75 -23.81
CA ARG A 1068 -32.12 -3.90 -23.59
C ARG A 1068 -32.22 -2.69 -24.50
N VAL A 1069 -32.05 -1.50 -23.95
CA VAL A 1069 -32.01 -0.24 -24.71
C VAL A 1069 -30.60 0.29 -24.66
N ARG A 1070 -29.99 0.53 -25.82
CA ARG A 1070 -28.67 1.18 -25.96
C ARG A 1070 -28.86 2.54 -26.59
N HIS A 1071 -28.25 3.58 -26.04
CA HIS A 1071 -28.38 4.94 -26.53
C HIS A 1071 -27.01 5.61 -26.67
N TRP A 1072 -26.78 6.22 -27.83
CA TRP A 1072 -25.61 7.02 -28.12
C TRP A 1072 -26.01 8.50 -28.22
N TRP A 1073 -25.52 9.30 -27.29
CA TRP A 1073 -25.69 10.75 -27.28
C TRP A 1073 -24.47 11.37 -27.98
N GLN A 1074 -24.68 12.04 -29.11
CA GLN A 1074 -23.69 12.57 -30.06
C GLN A 1074 -22.79 11.51 -30.70
N HIS A 1075 -23.40 10.56 -31.41
CA HIS A 1075 -22.68 9.46 -32.06
C HIS A 1075 -21.61 9.98 -33.06
N PRO A 1076 -20.31 9.65 -32.90
CA PRO A 1076 -19.21 10.24 -33.68
C PRO A 1076 -19.25 9.90 -35.18
N ASP A 1077 -19.72 8.69 -35.52
CA ASP A 1077 -19.77 8.19 -36.90
C ASP A 1077 -21.12 8.34 -37.62
N LYS A 1078 -22.17 8.81 -36.94
CA LYS A 1078 -23.51 8.98 -37.54
C LYS A 1078 -23.82 10.47 -37.68
N SER A 1079 -24.60 10.82 -38.71
CA SER A 1079 -24.99 12.21 -38.94
C SER A 1079 -26.02 12.74 -37.93
N ALA A 1080 -26.38 11.94 -36.93
CA ALA A 1080 -27.43 12.23 -35.97
C ALA A 1080 -26.87 12.33 -34.56
N ASP A 1081 -27.34 13.34 -33.83
CA ASP A 1081 -26.91 13.63 -32.47
C ASP A 1081 -27.45 12.60 -31.46
N HIS A 1082 -28.42 11.77 -31.83
CA HIS A 1082 -28.98 10.72 -30.96
C HIS A 1082 -29.24 9.45 -31.75
N VAL A 1083 -28.87 8.31 -31.19
CA VAL A 1083 -29.11 6.98 -31.77
C VAL A 1083 -29.53 6.03 -30.66
N CYS A 1084 -30.76 5.53 -30.71
CA CYS A 1084 -31.31 4.61 -29.72
C CYS A 1084 -31.68 3.27 -30.36
N GLU A 1085 -31.18 2.18 -29.81
CA GLU A 1085 -31.30 0.81 -30.30
C GLU A 1085 -32.01 -0.05 -29.25
N LEU A 1086 -32.99 -0.83 -29.66
CA LEU A 1086 -33.77 -1.73 -28.80
C LEU A 1086 -33.45 -3.18 -29.17
N TYR A 1087 -33.04 -3.97 -28.19
CA TYR A 1087 -32.70 -5.38 -28.33
C TYR A 1087 -33.67 -6.26 -27.53
N ASP A 1088 -34.03 -7.39 -28.14
CA ASP A 1088 -34.70 -8.48 -27.44
C ASP A 1088 -33.63 -9.38 -26.82
N VAL A 1089 -33.50 -9.30 -25.49
CA VAL A 1089 -32.46 -10.00 -24.71
C VAL A 1089 -32.49 -11.50 -24.97
N ALA A 1090 -33.67 -12.12 -24.93
CA ALA A 1090 -33.80 -13.57 -25.08
C ALA A 1090 -33.53 -14.04 -26.52
N ALA A 1091 -33.71 -13.17 -27.52
CA ALA A 1091 -33.38 -13.47 -28.91
C ALA A 1091 -31.94 -13.09 -29.28
N GLY A 1092 -31.31 -12.19 -28.51
CA GLY A 1092 -30.00 -11.61 -28.82
C GLY A 1092 -30.01 -10.76 -30.10
N THR A 1093 -31.17 -10.24 -30.51
CA THR A 1093 -31.33 -9.52 -31.79
C THR A 1093 -31.84 -8.10 -31.60
N GLU A 1094 -31.27 -7.15 -32.36
CA GLU A 1094 -31.82 -5.80 -32.52
C GLU A 1094 -33.23 -5.87 -33.14
N VAL A 1095 -34.17 -5.15 -32.53
CA VAL A 1095 -35.58 -5.14 -32.90
C VAL A 1095 -35.99 -3.81 -33.53
N ALA A 1096 -35.38 -2.69 -33.09
CA ALA A 1096 -35.68 -1.36 -33.58
C ALA A 1096 -34.52 -0.39 -33.34
N THR A 1097 -34.35 0.59 -34.23
CA THR A 1097 -33.39 1.71 -34.08
C THR A 1097 -34.04 3.04 -34.45
N VAL A 1098 -33.93 4.05 -33.59
CA VAL A 1098 -34.40 5.42 -33.83
C VAL A 1098 -33.24 6.41 -33.72
N SER A 1099 -33.23 7.44 -34.56
CA SER A 1099 -32.21 8.49 -34.52
C SER A 1099 -32.82 9.86 -34.77
N GLY A 1100 -32.18 10.91 -34.23
CA GLY A 1100 -32.60 12.30 -34.40
C GLY A 1100 -31.46 13.29 -34.15
N ASP A 1101 -31.58 14.49 -34.71
CA ASP A 1101 -30.57 15.56 -34.58
C ASP A 1101 -31.12 16.60 -33.60
N ASP A 1102 -30.45 16.74 -32.45
CA ASP A 1102 -30.71 17.79 -31.47
C ASP A 1102 -29.56 17.91 -30.46
N GLY A 1103 -29.08 19.14 -30.25
CA GLY A 1103 -28.06 19.48 -29.26
C GLY A 1103 -28.54 20.49 -28.24
N THR A 1104 -29.84 20.48 -27.91
CA THR A 1104 -30.46 21.48 -27.03
C THR A 1104 -30.00 21.35 -25.58
N TRP A 1105 -29.80 20.12 -25.08
CA TRP A 1105 -29.30 19.86 -23.72
C TRP A 1105 -27.92 19.23 -23.79
N LEU A 1106 -27.03 19.65 -22.89
CA LEU A 1106 -25.62 19.22 -22.84
C LEU A 1106 -25.26 18.47 -21.54
N ASP A 1107 -26.23 18.35 -20.64
CA ASP A 1107 -26.15 17.73 -19.33
C ASP A 1107 -27.57 17.50 -18.80
N GLY A 1108 -27.71 16.72 -17.73
CA GLY A 1108 -28.95 16.65 -16.95
C GLY A 1108 -29.34 15.25 -16.47
N ASP A 1109 -30.30 15.22 -15.55
CA ASP A 1109 -30.70 14.03 -14.79
C ASP A 1109 -31.22 12.89 -15.67
N VAL A 1110 -31.17 11.67 -15.13
CA VAL A 1110 -31.89 10.51 -15.65
C VAL A 1110 -33.15 10.22 -14.85
N GLY A 1111 -34.12 9.58 -15.50
CA GLY A 1111 -35.15 8.91 -14.74
C GLY A 1111 -36.20 8.20 -15.56
N VAL A 1112 -37.22 7.72 -14.86
CA VAL A 1112 -38.24 6.85 -15.39
C VAL A 1112 -39.64 7.39 -15.12
N TRP A 1113 -40.52 7.25 -16.11
CA TRP A 1113 -41.92 7.65 -16.04
C TRP A 1113 -42.82 6.57 -16.64
N VAL A 1114 -43.81 6.11 -15.87
CA VAL A 1114 -44.85 5.21 -16.33
C VAL A 1114 -46.21 5.91 -16.29
N THR A 1115 -46.98 5.87 -17.40
CA THR A 1115 -48.36 6.38 -17.47
C THR A 1115 -49.39 5.27 -17.63
N ASP A 1116 -50.65 5.62 -17.34
CA ASP A 1116 -51.87 4.87 -17.72
C ASP A 1116 -51.99 3.46 -17.13
N SER A 1117 -51.96 3.34 -15.79
CA SER A 1117 -52.11 2.08 -15.06
C SER A 1117 -50.99 1.05 -15.28
N GLY A 1118 -49.82 1.52 -15.72
CA GLY A 1118 -48.71 0.67 -16.12
C GLY A 1118 -47.93 0.06 -14.96
N ASP A 1119 -47.28 -1.06 -15.27
CA ASP A 1119 -46.37 -1.78 -14.38
C ASP A 1119 -45.12 -2.10 -15.21
N THR A 1120 -43.99 -1.53 -14.83
CA THR A 1120 -42.71 -1.67 -15.54
C THR A 1120 -41.58 -1.84 -14.55
N SER A 1121 -40.64 -2.73 -14.87
CA SER A 1121 -39.37 -2.85 -14.17
C SER A 1121 -38.22 -2.32 -15.01
N PHE A 1122 -37.22 -1.74 -14.35
CA PHE A 1122 -35.97 -1.24 -14.91
C PHE A 1122 -34.80 -1.84 -14.14
N ASP A 1123 -33.68 -2.05 -14.83
CA ASP A 1123 -32.50 -2.69 -14.27
C ASP A 1123 -31.23 -2.25 -15.02
N HIS A 1124 -30.07 -2.28 -14.35
CA HIS A 1124 -28.73 -2.05 -14.90
C HIS A 1124 -28.61 -0.80 -15.79
N VAL A 1125 -28.81 0.40 -15.22
CA VAL A 1125 -28.55 1.67 -15.92
C VAL A 1125 -27.04 1.92 -15.88
N ARG A 1126 -26.36 1.94 -17.03
CA ARG A 1126 -24.90 2.08 -17.09
C ARG A 1126 -24.37 2.81 -18.32
N ILE A 1127 -23.23 3.47 -18.17
CA ILE A 1127 -22.46 4.11 -19.24
C ILE A 1127 -21.40 3.13 -19.71
N LEU A 1128 -21.46 2.78 -20.98
CA LEU A 1128 -20.58 1.82 -21.66
C LEU A 1128 -19.32 2.48 -22.24
N ASP A 1129 -19.45 3.69 -22.77
CA ASP A 1129 -18.33 4.44 -23.35
C ASP A 1129 -18.53 5.94 -23.16
N ARG A 1130 -17.45 6.63 -22.81
CA ARG A 1130 -17.31 8.09 -22.82
C ARG A 1130 -16.39 8.45 -23.98
N THR A 1131 -16.96 8.92 -25.07
CA THR A 1131 -16.19 9.53 -26.17
C THR A 1131 -16.25 11.04 -26.03
N GLY A 1132 -15.42 11.57 -25.12
CA GLY A 1132 -15.28 13.00 -24.82
C GLY A 1132 -13.82 13.38 -24.66
#